data_AF-A0A814I6Q5-F1
#
_entry.id   AF-A0A814I6Q5-F1
#
_cell.length_a   1.000
_cell.length_b   1.000
_cell.length_c   1.000
_cell.angle_alpha   90.00
_cell.angle_beta   90.00
_cell.angle_gamma   90.00
#
_symmetry.space_group_name_H-M   'P 1'
#
loop_
_entity.id
_entity.type
_entity.pdbx_description
1 polymer ?
#
loop_
_entity_poly.entity_id
_entity_poly.type
_entity_poly.pdbx_seq_one_letter_code
_entity_poly.pdbx_strand_id
1 'polypeptide(L)'
;MAASNAASAPLQNRERHSMPLEKIKYVNLEPFSLVWLDSEVNKTPENHKLQIRLREIIHWLKTFSNVNKCEEYIREQTDEAIVLIVNGRLGQELVPRIHDLPQISCIYIFCMDKHANKIWAHNYKNVRAVINQSDKLLYKLAKHQFKRERADEQLTMSLYNGGEHLTLKIGQNLTFVWVQLLTDVLLNVKQNRQWGIRDLVAVCEEFYYGNESELHKVKEFKQTYSPESSIWWYRRHTFVHRLISKALKTHNIDLLFTCRFLISDMFKRLQHLQKKFSQRVIKVYCAHDIANDFLNEMRTCIGRFLSMNCFLCATDNRKQALDSIISTNEHSQPIIFEIEADTRFDSKPFGDISKLDNMVESNQVLFMLGSVFRINNVSFDQDENIWIAKLVLVDDNTEDELKDIGKLIKNDSTKDSNMITLAVLLWEMMGQTDKAEKYINRLLYELPKHDKNIPFCYDTLALIANNTKKDPDLAIINYSKAVDIRLRELDSNHPDLGSSYVSIGDIYQKKQDYDQAAEYFAKALNLFVEHFGLNHTRVANLLHIMGDLFHEKGNLVLSLLFYKRALVVSEDCLDSNDPRLADLYNNIGLLYSKNQEFELALQNYEEALKIYTQTLPLNSPDLGRLYSNIGKVYEYGGKYELALLAYNTSAQIRRNLYPASNPLVIDIEENIQRVNGKMQKSFSSRSNVVIQRFNRVFGEVLGEYVGDNTINKWNEYVDCTLFTCRVRQHYTAEHINKLNQHRDIVQRRLKSNVTQMKAYYDKIG
;
A
#
# COMPACT_ATOMS: atom_id res chain seq x y z
N MET A 1 4.03 73.36 33.62
CA MET A 1 5.45 72.98 33.74
C MET A 1 5.47 71.52 34.16
N ALA A 2 5.47 70.60 33.19
CA ALA A 2 6.67 69.91 32.65
C ALA A 2 7.15 68.82 33.62
N ALA A 3 6.91 67.53 33.31
CA ALA A 3 7.86 66.57 32.68
C ALA A 3 8.81 65.93 33.72
N SER A 4 9.28 64.68 33.73
CA SER A 4 9.39 63.58 32.76
C SER A 4 9.92 62.31 33.49
N ASN A 5 9.87 61.16 32.82
CA ASN A 5 10.70 59.95 32.99
C ASN A 5 10.21 58.83 33.94
N ALA A 6 9.39 57.94 33.39
CA ALA A 6 9.37 56.53 33.78
C ALA A 6 10.04 55.71 32.66
N ALA A 7 11.25 55.19 32.93
CA ALA A 7 11.97 54.27 32.08
C ALA A 7 11.92 52.86 32.67
N SER A 8 11.66 51.91 31.78
CA SER A 8 11.72 50.44 31.85
C SER A 8 12.71 49.81 32.84
N ALA A 9 12.23 48.82 33.61
CA ALA A 9 13.05 47.74 34.17
C ALA A 9 12.37 46.38 33.92
N PRO A 10 13.12 45.29 33.64
CA PRO A 10 12.59 44.06 33.07
C PRO A 10 11.99 43.10 34.11
N LEU A 11 10.96 42.36 33.69
CA LEU A 11 10.36 41.23 34.40
C LEU A 11 11.43 40.18 34.78
N GLN A 12 11.87 40.22 36.04
CA GLN A 12 12.63 39.13 36.65
C GLN A 12 11.77 37.86 36.72
N ASN A 13 12.36 36.78 36.23
CA ASN A 13 11.94 35.38 36.36
C ASN A 13 11.27 35.10 37.71
N ARG A 14 9.94 34.96 37.70
CA ARG A 14 9.26 34.17 38.74
C ARG A 14 9.61 32.70 38.51
N GLU A 15 10.40 32.18 39.44
CA GLU A 15 10.72 30.76 39.55
C GLU A 15 9.45 29.92 39.46
N ARG A 16 9.45 28.98 38.52
CA ARG A 16 8.38 28.00 38.31
C ARG A 16 8.25 27.16 39.57
N HIS A 17 7.10 27.27 40.24
CA HIS A 17 6.69 26.39 41.33
C HIS A 17 6.94 24.91 40.97
N SER A 18 7.73 24.23 41.81
CA SER A 18 7.90 22.79 41.82
C SER A 18 6.56 22.12 42.13
N MET A 19 6.15 21.17 41.29
CA MET A 19 4.99 20.33 41.57
C MET A 19 5.28 19.49 42.83
N PRO A 20 4.46 19.55 43.90
CA PRO A 20 4.67 18.74 45.10
C PRO A 20 4.68 17.25 44.78
N LEU A 21 5.59 16.48 45.37
CA LEU A 21 5.69 15.01 45.20
C LEU A 21 4.37 14.27 45.49
N GLU A 22 3.47 14.85 46.29
CA GLU A 22 2.14 14.32 46.57
C GLU A 22 1.18 14.38 45.37
N LYS A 23 1.37 15.31 44.43
CA LYS A 23 0.57 15.39 43.20
C LYS A 23 1.02 14.39 42.12
N ILE A 24 2.20 13.78 42.25
CA ILE A 24 2.73 12.79 41.31
C ILE A 24 1.92 11.47 41.36
N LYS A 25 1.28 11.16 42.50
CA LYS A 25 0.45 9.95 42.69
C LYS A 25 -0.76 9.83 41.75
N TYR A 26 -1.14 10.92 41.08
CA TYR A 26 -2.30 10.97 40.19
C TYR A 26 -1.94 11.15 38.71
N VAL A 27 -0.65 11.22 38.38
CA VAL A 27 -0.18 11.36 37.00
C VAL A 27 0.14 9.98 36.48
N ASN A 28 -0.84 9.32 35.86
CA ASN A 28 -0.57 8.07 35.15
C ASN A 28 -1.50 7.89 33.94
N LEU A 29 -0.97 8.24 32.76
CA LEU A 29 -1.68 8.47 31.49
C LEU A 29 -0.77 8.11 30.28
N GLU A 30 -0.27 6.88 30.22
CA GLU A 30 0.95 6.55 29.45
C GLU A 30 0.87 6.47 27.91
N PRO A 31 1.83 7.11 27.21
CA PRO A 31 2.09 6.95 25.78
C PRO A 31 3.37 6.14 25.42
N PHE A 32 4.12 5.58 26.39
CA PHE A 32 5.38 4.84 26.12
C PHE A 32 5.60 3.71 27.13
N SER A 33 6.50 2.77 26.80
CA SER A 33 6.93 1.66 27.68
C SER A 33 8.24 1.99 28.40
N LEU A 34 8.32 1.73 29.70
CA LEU A 34 9.53 1.91 30.52
C LEU A 34 10.28 0.60 30.66
N VAL A 35 11.53 0.58 30.21
CA VAL A 35 12.42 -0.57 30.34
C VAL A 35 13.48 -0.25 31.37
N TRP A 36 13.74 -1.14 32.34
CA TRP A 36 14.80 -0.98 33.33
C TRP A 36 15.78 -2.16 33.27
N LEU A 37 17.01 -1.88 32.83
CA LEU A 37 18.13 -2.81 32.82
C LEU A 37 19.06 -2.56 34.01
N ASP A 38 19.07 -3.48 34.96
CA ASP A 38 20.02 -3.51 36.08
C ASP A 38 20.27 -4.96 36.51
N SER A 39 21.52 -5.33 36.73
CA SER A 39 21.91 -6.66 37.21
C SER A 39 21.25 -7.03 38.55
N GLU A 40 20.93 -6.02 39.34
CA GLU A 40 20.32 -6.16 40.67
C GLU A 40 18.85 -5.70 40.71
N VAL A 41 18.21 -5.48 39.55
CA VAL A 41 16.86 -4.90 39.44
C VAL A 41 15.82 -5.62 40.32
N ASN A 42 15.88 -6.95 40.38
CA ASN A 42 14.95 -7.80 41.14
C ASN A 42 15.57 -8.41 42.40
N LYS A 43 16.70 -7.90 42.88
CA LYS A 43 17.45 -8.51 44.00
C LYS A 43 17.42 -7.70 45.28
N THR A 44 17.39 -6.37 45.20
CA THR A 44 17.49 -5.51 46.38
C THR A 44 16.12 -4.99 46.85
N PRO A 45 15.87 -4.84 48.17
CA PRO A 45 14.63 -4.24 48.69
C PRO A 45 14.40 -2.81 48.20
N GLU A 46 15.49 -2.05 48.03
CA GLU A 46 15.43 -0.67 47.50
C GLU A 46 14.95 -0.64 46.05
N ASN A 47 15.45 -1.55 45.21
CA ASN A 47 14.98 -1.66 43.83
C ASN A 47 13.52 -2.10 43.77
N HIS A 48 13.09 -3.05 44.61
CA HIS A 48 11.68 -3.43 44.70
C HIS A 48 10.79 -2.24 45.10
N LYS A 49 11.21 -1.45 46.09
CA LYS A 49 10.50 -0.24 46.50
C LYS A 49 10.45 0.79 45.36
N LEU A 50 11.55 0.96 44.63
CA LEU A 50 11.60 1.86 43.48
C LEU A 50 10.72 1.34 42.32
N GLN A 51 10.67 0.04 42.06
CA GLN A 51 9.76 -0.54 41.07
C GLN A 51 8.30 -0.26 41.41
N ILE A 52 7.90 -0.42 42.67
CA ILE A 52 6.53 -0.10 43.13
C ILE A 52 6.23 1.39 42.86
N ARG A 53 7.15 2.28 43.24
CA ARG A 53 7.04 3.73 42.99
C ARG A 53 7.00 4.09 41.50
N LEU A 54 7.79 3.41 40.68
CA LEU A 54 7.78 3.58 39.23
C LEU A 54 6.43 3.13 38.66
N ARG A 55 5.85 2.03 39.17
CA ARG A 55 4.53 1.53 38.79
C ARG A 55 3.38 2.46 39.18
N GLU A 56 3.58 3.37 40.15
CA GLU A 56 2.63 4.46 40.45
C GLU A 56 2.57 5.50 39.32
N ILE A 57 3.70 5.74 38.64
CA ILE A 57 3.87 6.78 37.62
C ILE A 57 3.67 6.19 36.22
N ILE A 58 4.26 5.03 35.96
CA ILE A 58 4.34 4.34 34.67
C ILE A 58 3.96 2.86 34.87
N HIS A 59 2.90 2.38 34.23
CA HIS A 59 2.43 1.00 34.35
C HIS A 59 3.26 0.00 33.54
N TRP A 60 3.66 0.33 32.30
CA TRP A 60 4.48 -0.58 31.48
C TRP A 60 5.95 -0.54 31.89
N LEU A 61 6.24 -1.02 33.09
CA LEU A 61 7.60 -1.28 33.55
C LEU A 61 8.00 -2.73 33.26
N LYS A 62 8.96 -2.91 32.34
CA LYS A 62 9.66 -4.18 32.12
C LYS A 62 11.09 -4.10 32.67
N THR A 63 11.49 -5.13 33.41
CA THR A 63 12.81 -5.18 34.06
C THR A 63 13.66 -6.30 33.47
N PHE A 64 14.94 -6.03 33.23
CA PHE A 64 15.90 -6.99 32.71
C PHE A 64 17.17 -6.98 33.56
N SER A 65 17.77 -8.15 33.74
CA SER A 65 19.09 -8.31 34.37
C SER A 65 20.18 -8.70 33.36
N ASN A 66 19.81 -8.98 32.11
CA ASN A 66 20.69 -9.42 31.04
C ASN A 66 20.56 -8.49 29.82
N VAL A 67 21.70 -8.05 29.29
CA VAL A 67 21.78 -7.09 28.17
C VAL A 67 21.14 -7.64 26.90
N ASN A 68 21.45 -8.89 26.52
CA ASN A 68 20.98 -9.48 25.27
C ASN A 68 19.46 -9.63 25.26
N LYS A 69 18.87 -10.10 26.38
CA LYS A 69 17.41 -10.21 26.51
C LYS A 69 16.70 -8.84 26.46
N CYS A 70 17.33 -7.82 27.04
CA CYS A 70 16.81 -6.46 26.99
C CYS A 70 16.87 -5.90 25.56
N GLU A 71 17.99 -6.13 24.86
CA GLU A 71 18.17 -5.71 23.47
C GLU A 71 17.17 -6.38 22.53
N GLU A 72 16.98 -7.69 22.66
CA GLU A 72 16.00 -8.47 21.90
C GLU A 72 14.59 -7.89 22.07
N TYR A 73 14.15 -7.68 23.32
CA TYR A 73 12.85 -7.07 23.60
C TYR A 73 12.70 -5.67 22.97
N ILE A 74 13.72 -4.81 23.10
CA ILE A 74 13.69 -3.45 22.53
C ILE A 74 13.56 -3.49 21.01
N ARG A 75 14.20 -4.46 20.35
CA ARG A 75 14.15 -4.61 18.89
C ARG A 75 12.83 -5.19 18.40
N GLU A 76 12.18 -6.04 19.18
CA GLU A 76 10.85 -6.58 18.90
C GLU A 76 9.74 -5.53 18.99
N GLN A 77 9.88 -4.54 19.88
CA GLN A 77 8.90 -3.47 20.05
C GLN A 77 9.14 -2.30 19.08
N THR A 78 8.80 -2.51 17.80
CA THR A 78 8.98 -1.52 16.73
C THR A 78 7.93 -0.40 16.75
N ASP A 79 6.72 -0.70 17.22
CA ASP A 79 5.56 0.21 17.22
C ASP A 79 5.41 1.01 18.53
N GLU A 80 6.27 0.81 19.53
CA GLU A 80 6.17 1.46 20.84
C GLU A 80 7.33 2.42 21.10
N ALA A 81 7.05 3.63 21.60
CA ALA A 81 8.10 4.46 22.15
C ALA A 81 8.61 3.85 23.47
N ILE A 82 9.93 3.79 23.63
CA ILE A 82 10.60 3.22 24.80
C ILE A 82 11.36 4.31 25.54
N VAL A 83 11.23 4.30 26.87
CA VAL A 83 12.09 5.02 27.80
C VAL A 83 12.92 4.01 28.56
N LEU A 84 14.23 4.16 28.53
CA LEU A 84 15.16 3.18 29.07
C LEU A 84 15.85 3.71 30.33
N ILE A 85 15.81 2.94 31.42
CA ILE A 85 16.64 3.10 32.61
C ILE A 85 17.75 2.05 32.54
N VAL A 86 19.01 2.47 32.58
CA VAL A 86 20.17 1.56 32.59
C VAL A 86 21.08 1.87 33.77
N ASN A 87 21.67 0.85 34.36
CA ASN A 87 22.81 1.08 35.25
C ASN A 87 24.07 1.46 34.46
N GLY A 88 25.07 2.02 35.13
CA GLY A 88 26.26 2.57 34.45
C GLY A 88 27.01 1.55 33.57
N ARG A 89 27.34 0.38 34.14
CA ARG A 89 28.14 -0.66 33.44
C ARG A 89 27.37 -1.30 32.29
N LEU A 90 26.13 -1.73 32.51
CA LEU A 90 25.31 -2.35 31.47
C LEU A 90 24.90 -1.32 30.41
N GLY A 91 24.75 -0.05 30.80
CA GLY A 91 24.50 1.06 29.88
C GLY A 91 25.64 1.28 28.90
N GLN A 92 26.91 1.18 29.33
CA GLN A 92 28.07 1.28 28.42
C GLN A 92 28.07 0.20 27.34
N GLU A 93 27.52 -0.98 27.64
CA GLU A 93 27.42 -2.07 26.69
C GLU A 93 26.22 -1.92 25.75
N LEU A 94 25.03 -1.62 26.30
CA LEU A 94 23.78 -1.61 25.55
C LEU A 94 23.59 -0.34 24.72
N VAL A 95 23.78 0.84 25.32
CA VAL A 95 23.43 2.14 24.70
C VAL A 95 24.06 2.32 23.30
N PRO A 96 25.35 2.00 23.07
CA PRO A 96 25.94 2.12 21.73
C PRO A 96 25.20 1.32 20.66
N ARG A 97 24.62 0.16 21.01
CA ARG A 97 23.95 -0.77 20.07
C ARG A 97 22.52 -0.35 19.70
N ILE A 98 21.87 0.45 20.55
CA ILE A 98 20.43 0.76 20.43
C ILE A 98 20.12 2.26 20.34
N HIS A 99 21.09 3.15 20.58
CA HIS A 99 20.80 4.58 20.71
C HIS A 99 20.17 5.20 19.46
N ASP A 100 20.48 4.68 18.27
CA ASP A 100 19.93 5.18 16.99
C ASP A 100 18.58 4.56 16.60
N LEU A 101 18.04 3.65 17.42
CA LEU A 101 16.76 3.02 17.15
C LEU A 101 15.61 4.03 17.29
N PRO A 102 14.68 4.12 16.31
CA PRO A 102 13.60 5.10 16.31
C PRO A 102 12.63 4.94 17.49
N GLN A 103 12.46 3.72 17.99
CA GLN A 103 11.64 3.45 19.17
C GLN A 103 12.26 3.99 20.48
N ILE A 104 13.59 4.21 20.56
CA ILE A 104 14.24 4.71 21.77
C ILE A 104 14.05 6.22 21.88
N SER A 105 13.13 6.64 22.75
CA SER A 105 12.85 8.06 22.88
C SER A 105 13.72 8.80 23.90
N CYS A 106 14.09 8.13 24.99
CA CYS A 106 15.11 8.64 25.90
C CYS A 106 15.71 7.56 26.80
N ILE A 107 16.92 7.86 27.28
CA ILE A 107 17.71 7.00 28.14
C ILE A 107 18.07 7.77 29.42
N TYR A 108 17.83 7.15 30.57
CA TYR A 108 18.24 7.60 31.90
C TYR A 108 19.26 6.62 32.47
N ILE A 109 20.41 7.13 32.88
CA ILE A 109 21.44 6.31 33.54
C ILE A 109 21.24 6.44 35.05
N PHE A 110 20.90 5.33 35.72
CA PHE A 110 20.71 5.27 37.16
C PHE A 110 21.91 4.56 37.81
N CYS A 111 22.79 5.33 38.45
CA CYS A 111 24.05 4.80 38.99
C CYS A 111 24.58 5.63 40.17
N MET A 112 25.36 4.99 41.05
CA MET A 112 25.99 5.67 42.19
C MET A 112 27.10 6.63 41.74
N ASP A 113 28.01 6.20 40.87
CA ASP A 113 29.10 7.03 40.34
C ASP A 113 28.64 7.85 39.12
N LYS A 114 28.22 9.08 39.38
CA LYS A 114 27.75 10.02 38.37
C LYS A 114 28.88 10.58 37.50
N HIS A 115 30.11 10.68 38.01
CA HIS A 115 31.21 11.34 37.29
C HIS A 115 31.73 10.45 36.18
N ALA A 116 32.04 9.19 36.48
CA ALA A 116 32.50 8.23 35.47
C ALA A 116 31.47 8.03 34.35
N ASN A 117 30.18 7.95 34.72
CA ASN A 117 29.12 7.68 33.75
C ASN A 117 28.71 8.88 32.91
N LYS A 118 28.98 10.11 33.37
CA LYS A 118 28.79 11.30 32.54
C LYS A 118 29.72 11.30 31.32
N ILE A 119 30.95 10.81 31.44
CA ILE A 119 31.96 10.94 30.39
C ILE A 119 31.49 10.30 29.08
N TRP A 120 31.00 9.05 29.14
CA TRP A 120 30.52 8.35 27.97
C TRP A 120 29.08 8.73 27.58
N ALA A 121 28.24 9.13 28.55
CA ALA A 121 26.85 9.50 28.32
C ALA A 121 26.69 10.70 27.36
N HIS A 122 27.60 11.68 27.40
CA HIS A 122 27.52 12.88 26.54
C HIS A 122 27.67 12.56 25.05
N ASN A 123 28.20 11.40 24.69
CA ASN A 123 28.38 10.99 23.30
C ASN A 123 27.06 10.59 22.63
N TYR A 124 25.98 10.41 23.39
CA TYR A 124 24.71 9.87 22.91
C TYR A 124 23.56 10.85 23.13
N LYS A 125 22.96 11.32 22.03
CA LYS A 125 21.92 12.37 22.02
C LYS A 125 20.66 12.01 22.80
N ASN A 126 20.33 10.72 22.84
CA ASN A 126 19.12 10.20 23.49
C ASN A 126 19.28 10.04 25.01
N VAL A 127 20.49 10.20 25.56
CA VAL A 127 20.73 10.16 27.01
C VAL A 127 20.36 11.50 27.64
N ARG A 128 19.29 11.51 28.44
CA ARG A 128 18.74 12.74 29.03
C ARG A 128 19.39 13.11 30.36
N ALA A 129 19.80 12.12 31.15
CA ALA A 129 20.42 12.38 32.45
C ALA A 129 21.14 11.17 33.06
N VAL A 130 22.17 11.47 33.85
CA VAL A 130 22.78 10.55 34.82
C VAL A 130 22.29 10.92 36.23
N ILE A 131 21.70 9.95 36.93
CA ILE A 131 20.93 10.12 38.17
C ILE A 131 21.41 9.12 39.22
N ASN A 132 21.55 9.56 40.47
CA ASN A 132 22.01 8.75 41.60
C ASN A 132 21.02 8.74 42.78
N GLN A 133 19.82 9.33 42.62
CA GLN A 133 18.79 9.42 43.64
C GLN A 133 17.45 9.00 43.03
N SER A 134 16.75 8.08 43.70
CA SER A 134 15.45 7.54 43.30
C SER A 134 14.40 8.64 43.11
N ASP A 135 14.27 9.58 44.05
CA ASP A 135 13.28 10.67 43.97
C ASP A 135 13.50 11.58 42.76
N LYS A 136 14.77 11.82 42.39
CA LYS A 136 15.11 12.60 41.18
C LYS A 136 14.79 11.85 39.90
N LEU A 137 14.95 10.53 39.89
CA LEU A 137 14.57 9.67 38.78
C LEU A 137 13.05 9.70 38.59
N LEU A 138 12.30 9.46 39.66
CA LEU A 138 10.83 9.50 39.68
C LEU A 138 10.31 10.87 39.21
N TYR A 139 10.85 11.96 39.73
CA TYR A 139 10.46 13.31 39.30
C TYR A 139 10.73 13.57 37.81
N LYS A 140 11.90 13.15 37.29
CA LYS A 140 12.24 13.33 35.87
C LYS A 140 11.37 12.49 34.96
N LEU A 141 11.07 11.25 35.34
CA LEU A 141 10.17 10.37 34.59
C LEU A 141 8.74 10.89 34.62
N ALA A 142 8.21 11.28 35.78
CA ALA A 142 6.89 11.87 35.89
C ALA A 142 6.76 13.16 35.06
N LYS A 143 7.78 14.03 35.11
CA LYS A 143 7.82 15.25 34.29
C LYS A 143 7.91 14.95 32.79
N HIS A 144 8.67 13.91 32.41
CA HIS A 144 8.78 13.48 31.01
C HIS A 144 7.47 12.90 30.51
N GLN A 145 6.82 12.04 31.30
CA GLN A 145 5.50 11.50 31.02
C GLN A 145 4.45 12.57 30.93
N PHE A 146 4.38 13.50 31.90
CA PHE A 146 3.43 14.61 31.86
C PHE A 146 3.61 15.50 30.62
N LYS A 147 4.85 15.73 30.19
CA LYS A 147 5.12 16.44 28.92
C LYS A 147 4.70 15.64 27.70
N ARG A 148 4.94 14.33 27.69
CA ARG A 148 4.62 13.44 26.57
C ARG A 148 3.14 13.18 26.45
N GLU A 149 2.46 12.84 27.53
CA GLU A 149 1.00 12.75 27.58
C GLU A 149 0.36 13.98 26.94
N ARG A 150 0.81 15.18 27.30
CA ARG A 150 0.32 16.44 26.74
C ARG A 150 0.65 16.66 25.26
N ALA A 151 1.73 16.06 24.76
CA ALA A 151 2.12 16.09 23.35
C ALA A 151 1.50 14.94 22.52
N ASP A 152 1.23 13.80 23.16
CA ASP A 152 0.72 12.56 22.57
C ASP A 152 -0.80 12.44 22.74
N GLU A 153 -1.47 13.27 23.54
CA GLU A 153 -2.92 13.54 23.51
C GLU A 153 -3.38 14.19 22.20
N GLN A 154 -2.46 14.44 21.26
CA GLN A 154 -2.79 14.72 19.87
C GLN A 154 -3.80 13.71 19.36
N LEU A 155 -4.96 14.22 18.92
CA LEU A 155 -5.99 13.43 18.26
C LEU A 155 -5.35 12.65 17.11
N THR A 156 -5.54 11.34 17.10
CA THR A 156 -5.18 10.55 15.93
C THR A 156 -6.22 10.84 14.86
N MET A 157 -5.78 11.36 13.72
CA MET A 157 -6.65 11.78 12.63
C MET A 157 -6.18 11.18 11.32
N SER A 158 -7.11 11.00 10.38
CA SER A 158 -6.79 10.57 9.01
C SER A 158 -7.54 11.44 8.01
N LEU A 159 -6.85 11.81 6.93
CA LEU A 159 -7.40 12.60 5.83
C LEU A 159 -7.78 11.70 4.66
N TYR A 160 -8.83 12.10 3.95
CA TYR A 160 -9.22 11.50 2.68
C TYR A 160 -9.31 12.60 1.63
N ASN A 161 -8.49 12.54 0.58
CA ASN A 161 -8.43 13.60 -0.44
C ASN A 161 -9.13 13.26 -1.78
N GLY A 162 -9.64 12.03 -1.93
CA GLY A 162 -10.27 11.55 -3.17
C GLY A 162 -9.29 11.30 -4.33
N GLY A 163 -9.78 10.70 -5.43
CA GLY A 163 -9.04 10.44 -6.67
C GLY A 163 -9.96 9.98 -7.81
N GLU A 164 -9.62 10.29 -9.08
CA GLU A 164 -10.46 10.03 -10.29
C GLU A 164 -10.82 8.56 -10.51
N HIS A 165 -10.06 7.65 -9.91
CA HIS A 165 -10.43 6.26 -9.72
C HIS A 165 -10.12 5.88 -8.28
N LEU A 166 -11.01 5.13 -7.63
CA LEU A 166 -10.83 4.53 -6.31
C LEU A 166 -9.76 3.41 -6.31
N THR A 167 -8.63 3.65 -6.97
CA THR A 167 -7.40 2.91 -6.68
C THR A 167 -6.97 3.34 -5.29
N LEU A 168 -7.23 2.49 -4.30
CA LEU A 168 -6.71 2.59 -2.94
C LEU A 168 -5.17 2.59 -3.01
N LYS A 169 -4.56 3.74 -3.32
CA LYS A 169 -3.12 3.93 -3.29
C LYS A 169 -2.66 3.86 -1.83
N ILE A 170 -1.51 3.22 -1.60
CA ILE A 170 -0.84 3.15 -0.30
C ILE A 170 -0.64 4.60 0.22
N GLY A 171 -1.12 4.90 1.43
CA GLY A 171 -1.05 6.25 2.01
C GLY A 171 -2.24 6.60 2.92
N GLN A 172 -2.53 7.89 3.09
CA GLN A 172 -3.51 8.39 4.07
C GLN A 172 -4.96 7.98 3.80
N ASN A 173 -5.36 7.89 2.53
CA ASN A 173 -6.68 7.40 2.14
C ASN A 173 -6.92 5.96 2.66
N LEU A 174 -5.86 5.14 2.71
CA LEU A 174 -5.94 3.78 3.24
C LEU A 174 -6.14 3.78 4.76
N THR A 175 -5.41 4.62 5.50
CA THR A 175 -5.61 4.77 6.95
C THR A 175 -7.02 5.22 7.28
N PHE A 176 -7.55 6.19 6.51
CA PHE A 176 -8.94 6.62 6.62
C PHE A 176 -9.89 5.43 6.45
N VAL A 177 -9.81 4.73 5.31
CA VAL A 177 -10.64 3.57 4.98
C VAL A 177 -10.56 2.48 6.04
N TRP A 178 -9.35 2.19 6.52
CA TRP A 178 -9.12 1.18 7.55
C TRP A 178 -9.80 1.52 8.88
N VAL A 179 -9.71 2.77 9.34
CA VAL A 179 -10.36 3.20 10.60
C VAL A 179 -11.88 3.11 10.49
N GLN A 180 -12.42 3.48 9.33
CA GLN A 180 -13.87 3.38 9.07
C GLN A 180 -14.33 1.92 9.17
N LEU A 181 -13.61 0.99 8.52
CA LEU A 181 -13.92 -0.43 8.57
C LEU A 181 -13.72 -1.03 9.96
N LEU A 182 -12.61 -0.71 10.63
CA LEU A 182 -12.35 -1.17 12.00
C LEU A 182 -13.48 -0.75 12.94
N THR A 183 -13.95 0.49 12.83
CA THR A 183 -15.06 0.99 13.65
C THR A 183 -16.33 0.16 13.41
N ASP A 184 -16.69 -0.07 12.14
CA ASP A 184 -17.87 -0.85 11.75
C ASP A 184 -17.77 -2.30 12.26
N VAL A 185 -16.57 -2.89 12.20
CA VAL A 185 -16.28 -4.20 12.76
C VAL A 185 -16.49 -4.22 14.27
N LEU A 186 -15.85 -3.32 15.02
CA LEU A 186 -15.90 -3.30 16.48
C LEU A 186 -17.34 -3.15 17.01
N LEU A 187 -18.21 -2.49 16.22
CA LEU A 187 -19.61 -2.28 16.56
C LEU A 187 -20.51 -3.49 16.24
N ASN A 188 -20.22 -4.22 15.15
CA ASN A 188 -21.13 -5.25 14.61
C ASN A 188 -20.75 -6.69 14.95
N VAL A 189 -19.55 -6.95 15.48
CA VAL A 189 -19.15 -8.31 15.88
C VAL A 189 -20.00 -8.81 17.04
N LYS A 190 -20.63 -9.99 16.88
CA LYS A 190 -21.39 -10.66 17.95
C LYS A 190 -20.49 -10.92 19.15
N GLN A 191 -21.03 -10.69 20.34
CA GLN A 191 -20.22 -10.67 21.55
C GLN A 191 -20.97 -11.20 22.77
N ASN A 192 -20.24 -11.96 23.60
CA ASN A 192 -20.64 -12.30 24.95
C ASN A 192 -20.01 -11.27 25.91
N ARG A 193 -20.83 -10.34 26.41
CA ARG A 193 -20.37 -9.27 27.31
C ARG A 193 -19.64 -9.79 28.54
N GLN A 194 -20.10 -10.91 29.12
CA GLN A 194 -19.50 -11.46 30.33
C GLN A 194 -18.10 -12.01 30.08
N TRP A 195 -17.86 -12.59 28.91
CA TRP A 195 -16.52 -13.00 28.49
C TRP A 195 -15.63 -11.80 28.20
N GLY A 196 -16.15 -10.78 27.50
CA GLY A 196 -15.39 -9.54 27.25
C GLY A 196 -14.91 -8.85 28.54
N ILE A 197 -15.75 -8.77 29.57
CA ILE A 197 -15.35 -8.25 30.88
C ILE A 197 -14.26 -9.13 31.53
N ARG A 198 -14.39 -10.46 31.47
CA ARG A 198 -13.39 -11.37 32.03
C ARG A 198 -12.04 -11.24 31.32
N ASP A 199 -12.04 -11.18 30.00
CA ASP A 199 -10.83 -11.04 29.19
C ASP A 199 -10.15 -9.69 29.47
N LEU A 200 -10.93 -8.60 29.52
CA LEU A 200 -10.39 -7.28 29.85
C LEU A 200 -9.79 -7.27 31.26
N VAL A 201 -10.47 -7.86 32.24
CA VAL A 201 -9.96 -7.97 33.61
C VAL A 201 -8.66 -8.78 33.66
N ALA A 202 -8.59 -9.93 32.98
CA ALA A 202 -7.39 -10.75 32.95
C ALA A 202 -6.19 -9.99 32.36
N VAL A 203 -6.42 -9.30 31.23
CA VAL A 203 -5.40 -8.43 30.61
C VAL A 203 -4.98 -7.32 31.57
N CYS A 204 -5.91 -6.69 32.28
CA CYS A 204 -5.61 -5.65 33.27
C CYS A 204 -4.87 -6.20 34.49
N GLU A 205 -5.21 -7.39 34.98
CA GLU A 205 -4.53 -8.02 36.12
C GLU A 205 -3.07 -8.34 35.79
N GLU A 206 -2.79 -8.77 34.55
CA GLU A 206 -1.42 -8.94 34.07
C GLU A 206 -0.71 -7.59 33.90
N PHE A 207 -1.36 -6.62 33.25
CA PHE A 207 -0.77 -5.30 32.99
C PHE A 207 -0.47 -4.51 34.26
N TYR A 208 -1.34 -4.62 35.27
CA TYR A 208 -1.23 -3.88 36.53
C TYR A 208 -0.65 -4.72 37.67
N TYR A 209 0.01 -5.84 37.36
CA TYR A 209 0.68 -6.66 38.36
C TYR A 209 1.64 -5.82 39.22
N GLY A 210 1.41 -5.84 40.54
CA GLY A 210 2.18 -5.06 41.52
C GLY A 210 1.71 -3.60 41.72
N ASN A 211 0.64 -3.15 41.06
CA ASN A 211 -0.01 -1.86 41.32
C ASN A 211 -1.38 -2.06 41.97
N GLU A 212 -1.41 -2.14 43.31
CA GLU A 212 -2.64 -2.39 44.09
C GLU A 212 -3.73 -1.33 43.88
N SER A 213 -3.35 -0.07 43.61
CA SER A 213 -4.31 1.02 43.38
C SER A 213 -5.13 0.77 42.11
N GLU A 214 -4.48 0.40 41.01
CA GLU A 214 -5.18 0.08 39.76
C GLU A 214 -5.88 -1.27 39.82
N LEU A 215 -5.27 -2.28 40.45
CA LEU A 215 -5.93 -3.58 40.66
C LEU A 215 -7.21 -3.43 41.48
N HIS A 216 -7.27 -2.49 42.44
CA HIS A 216 -8.51 -2.17 43.14
C HIS A 216 -9.59 -1.63 42.19
N LYS A 217 -9.23 -0.70 41.28
CA LYS A 217 -10.16 -0.17 40.26
C LYS A 217 -10.60 -1.25 39.27
N VAL A 218 -9.73 -2.19 38.91
CA VAL A 218 -10.07 -3.34 38.05
C VAL A 218 -11.09 -4.26 38.74
N LYS A 219 -10.91 -4.53 40.05
CA LYS A 219 -11.89 -5.28 40.85
C LYS A 219 -13.23 -4.55 40.95
N GLU A 220 -13.20 -3.23 41.16
CA GLU A 220 -14.39 -2.38 41.17
C GLU A 220 -15.13 -2.45 39.82
N PHE A 221 -14.42 -2.32 38.70
CA PHE A 221 -14.97 -2.44 37.36
C PHE A 221 -15.66 -3.78 37.14
N LYS A 222 -15.00 -4.88 37.50
CA LYS A 222 -15.56 -6.24 37.37
C LYS A 222 -16.90 -6.41 38.10
N GLN A 223 -17.07 -5.73 39.23
CA GLN A 223 -18.25 -5.85 40.08
C GLN A 223 -19.38 -4.90 39.70
N THR A 224 -19.05 -3.70 39.20
CA THR A 224 -20.00 -2.58 39.08
C THR A 224 -20.28 -2.15 37.64
N TYR A 225 -19.50 -2.61 36.66
CA TYR A 225 -19.68 -2.22 35.27
C TYR A 225 -21.07 -2.61 34.74
N SER A 226 -21.72 -1.64 34.07
CA SER A 226 -22.96 -1.81 33.33
C SER A 226 -22.92 -1.02 32.02
N PRO A 227 -23.74 -1.35 31.01
CA PRO A 227 -23.79 -0.60 29.75
C PRO A 227 -24.06 0.90 29.94
N GLU A 228 -24.84 1.26 30.95
CA GLU A 228 -25.21 2.64 31.28
C GLU A 228 -24.04 3.44 31.88
N SER A 229 -23.09 2.75 32.53
CA SER A 229 -21.87 3.33 33.12
C SER A 229 -20.66 3.29 32.17
N SER A 230 -20.83 2.86 30.91
CA SER A 230 -19.76 2.74 29.92
C SER A 230 -18.96 4.04 29.71
N ILE A 231 -19.66 5.14 29.39
CA ILE A 231 -19.04 6.47 29.20
C ILE A 231 -18.41 6.98 30.50
N TRP A 232 -19.04 6.69 31.65
CA TRP A 232 -18.51 7.08 32.96
C TRP A 232 -17.16 6.41 33.24
N TRP A 233 -17.07 5.09 33.02
CA TRP A 233 -15.82 4.35 33.14
C TRP A 233 -14.75 4.84 32.18
N TYR A 234 -15.14 5.22 30.95
CA TYR A 234 -14.23 5.80 29.97
C TYR A 234 -13.74 7.21 30.36
N ARG A 235 -14.55 8.04 31.02
CA ARG A 235 -14.15 9.41 31.41
C ARG A 235 -13.42 9.47 32.75
N ARG A 236 -13.70 8.55 33.68
CA ARG A 236 -13.02 8.48 34.97
C ARG A 236 -11.52 8.21 34.78
N HIS A 237 -10.67 8.79 35.62
CA HIS A 237 -9.22 8.52 35.67
C HIS A 237 -8.89 7.07 36.09
N THR A 238 -9.18 6.14 35.20
CA THR A 238 -9.06 4.69 35.34
C THR A 238 -8.32 4.10 34.15
N PHE A 239 -8.08 2.79 34.21
CA PHE A 239 -7.43 2.04 33.14
C PHE A 239 -8.18 2.07 31.80
N VAL A 240 -9.49 2.25 31.83
CA VAL A 240 -10.36 2.10 30.64
C VAL A 240 -10.02 3.09 29.54
N HIS A 241 -10.01 4.40 29.84
CA HIS A 241 -9.61 5.45 28.90
C HIS A 241 -8.25 5.13 28.28
N ARG A 242 -7.28 4.79 29.15
CA ARG A 242 -5.88 4.61 28.78
C ARG A 242 -5.67 3.43 27.86
N LEU A 243 -6.32 2.30 28.16
CA LEU A 243 -6.23 1.10 27.33
C LEU A 243 -6.81 1.34 25.94
N ILE A 244 -8.00 1.92 25.84
CA ILE A 244 -8.61 2.23 24.55
C ILE A 244 -7.74 3.22 23.77
N SER A 245 -7.33 4.31 24.41
CA SER A 245 -6.53 5.36 23.76
C SER A 245 -5.18 4.83 23.29
N LYS A 246 -4.48 3.98 24.06
CA LYS A 246 -3.27 3.31 23.55
C LYS A 246 -3.60 2.39 22.40
N ALA A 247 -4.62 1.54 22.55
CA ALA A 247 -4.93 0.51 21.56
C ALA A 247 -5.23 1.12 20.18
N LEU A 248 -5.90 2.28 20.16
CA LEU A 248 -6.14 3.05 18.94
C LEU A 248 -4.85 3.65 18.37
N LYS A 249 -3.97 4.22 19.21
CA LYS A 249 -2.71 4.84 18.78
C LYS A 249 -1.70 3.83 18.23
N THR A 250 -1.53 2.70 18.90
CA THR A 250 -0.57 1.66 18.48
C THR A 250 -1.17 0.64 17.51
N HIS A 251 -2.42 0.85 17.07
CA HIS A 251 -3.17 -0.12 16.30
C HIS A 251 -3.12 -1.52 16.95
N ASN A 252 -3.21 -1.60 18.29
CA ASN A 252 -3.23 -2.86 19.03
C ASN A 252 -4.63 -3.49 18.93
N ILE A 253 -4.80 -4.28 17.89
CA ILE A 253 -6.08 -4.90 17.53
C ILE A 253 -6.56 -5.84 18.64
N ASP A 254 -5.69 -6.61 19.29
CA ASP A 254 -6.12 -7.54 20.35
C ASP A 254 -6.78 -6.80 21.50
N LEU A 255 -6.21 -5.68 21.90
CA LEU A 255 -6.74 -4.86 22.98
C LEU A 255 -8.02 -4.14 22.54
N LEU A 256 -8.11 -3.64 21.29
CA LEU A 256 -9.34 -3.07 20.74
C LEU A 256 -10.49 -4.09 20.72
N PHE A 257 -10.19 -5.33 20.33
CA PHE A 257 -11.16 -6.43 20.35
C PHE A 257 -11.59 -6.77 21.76
N THR A 258 -10.65 -6.86 22.70
CA THR A 258 -10.98 -7.07 24.11
C THR A 258 -11.90 -5.96 24.65
N CYS A 259 -11.69 -4.72 24.20
CA CYS A 259 -12.51 -3.56 24.57
C CYS A 259 -13.79 -3.38 23.73
N ARG A 260 -14.09 -4.24 22.75
CA ARG A 260 -15.20 -4.04 21.79
C ARG A 260 -16.57 -3.93 22.44
N PHE A 261 -16.81 -4.66 23.52
CA PHE A 261 -18.08 -4.59 24.27
C PHE A 261 -18.32 -3.22 24.87
N LEU A 262 -17.26 -2.60 25.39
CA LEU A 262 -17.30 -1.28 25.97
C LEU A 262 -17.52 -0.23 24.88
N ILE A 263 -16.83 -0.35 23.74
CA ILE A 263 -17.00 0.53 22.57
C ILE A 263 -18.44 0.47 22.05
N SER A 264 -19.03 -0.73 21.95
CA SER A 264 -20.42 -0.95 21.55
C SER A 264 -21.44 -0.41 22.56
N ASP A 265 -21.20 -0.61 23.87
CA ASP A 265 -22.06 -0.06 24.93
C ASP A 265 -22.00 1.49 24.94
N MET A 266 -20.83 2.08 24.73
CA MET A 266 -20.66 3.54 24.58
C MET A 266 -21.38 4.07 23.34
N PHE A 267 -21.28 3.40 22.19
CA PHE A 267 -21.99 3.76 20.97
C PHE A 267 -23.50 3.86 21.23
N LYS A 268 -24.10 2.81 21.80
CA LYS A 268 -25.54 2.79 22.14
C LYS A 268 -25.91 3.89 23.13
N ARG A 269 -25.03 4.16 24.10
CA ARG A 269 -25.24 5.22 25.09
C ARG A 269 -25.22 6.60 24.44
N LEU A 270 -24.29 6.86 23.53
CA LEU A 270 -24.21 8.10 22.76
C LEU A 270 -25.45 8.28 21.89
N GLN A 271 -25.95 7.25 21.19
CA GLN A 271 -27.21 7.33 20.43
C GLN A 271 -28.39 7.78 21.31
N HIS A 272 -28.48 7.24 22.53
CA HIS A 272 -29.54 7.63 23.46
C HIS A 272 -29.37 9.07 23.97
N LEU A 273 -28.14 9.54 24.20
CA LEU A 273 -27.86 10.90 24.62
C LEU A 273 -28.11 11.91 23.50
N GLN A 274 -27.79 11.55 22.26
CA GLN A 274 -28.01 12.40 21.08
C GLN A 274 -29.48 12.80 20.93
N LYS A 275 -30.40 11.85 21.16
CA LYS A 275 -31.85 12.07 21.11
C LYS A 275 -32.35 13.08 22.14
N LYS A 276 -31.54 13.45 23.13
CA LYS A 276 -31.90 14.44 24.16
C LYS A 276 -31.55 15.88 23.78
N PHE A 277 -30.79 16.09 22.70
CA PHE A 277 -30.53 17.45 22.24
C PHE A 277 -31.83 18.12 21.79
N SER A 278 -32.06 19.35 22.25
CA SER A 278 -33.23 20.14 21.83
C SER A 278 -33.01 20.84 20.49
N GLN A 279 -31.75 21.07 20.12
CA GLN A 279 -31.35 21.74 18.87
C GLN A 279 -31.09 20.71 17.77
N ARG A 280 -31.40 21.09 16.53
CA ARG A 280 -31.12 20.26 15.34
C ARG A 280 -29.64 20.25 14.97
N VAL A 281 -28.97 21.40 15.12
CA VAL A 281 -27.54 21.55 14.88
C VAL A 281 -26.93 22.15 16.11
N ILE A 282 -25.85 21.57 16.59
CA ILE A 282 -25.04 22.12 17.68
C ILE A 282 -23.71 22.62 17.14
N LYS A 283 -23.17 23.65 17.77
CA LYS A 283 -21.82 24.15 17.51
C LYS A 283 -20.93 23.89 18.72
N VAL A 284 -19.83 23.19 18.51
CA VAL A 284 -18.88 22.82 19.55
C VAL A 284 -17.44 23.08 19.10
N TYR A 285 -16.55 23.18 20.06
CA TYR A 285 -15.17 23.59 19.90
C TYR A 285 -14.25 22.58 20.56
N CYS A 286 -13.14 22.29 19.89
CA CYS A 286 -12.07 21.46 20.42
C CYS A 286 -10.74 22.03 19.94
N ALA A 287 -9.72 22.14 20.79
CA ALA A 287 -8.46 22.75 20.42
C ALA A 287 -7.26 21.88 20.80
N HIS A 288 -6.30 21.80 19.88
CA HIS A 288 -5.13 20.91 19.96
C HIS A 288 -3.90 21.54 19.30
N ASP A 289 -2.71 21.04 19.64
CA ASP A 289 -1.50 21.26 18.85
C ASP A 289 -1.47 20.25 17.69
N ILE A 290 -1.18 20.69 16.47
CA ILE A 290 -1.11 19.83 15.29
C ILE A 290 0.25 19.95 14.61
N ALA A 291 0.76 18.84 14.06
CA ALA A 291 2.04 18.85 13.34
C ALA A 291 1.96 19.72 12.08
N ASN A 292 3.04 20.45 11.79
CA ASN A 292 3.09 21.36 10.64
C ASN A 292 2.78 20.66 9.31
N ASP A 293 3.30 19.45 9.12
CA ASP A 293 3.10 18.68 7.89
C ASP A 293 1.63 18.30 7.71
N PHE A 294 1.00 17.78 8.77
CA PHE A 294 -0.42 17.41 8.75
C PHE A 294 -1.33 18.64 8.58
N LEU A 295 -0.99 19.79 9.17
CA LEU A 295 -1.72 21.04 8.95
C LEU A 295 -1.66 21.49 7.49
N ASN A 296 -0.49 21.39 6.85
CA ASN A 296 -0.33 21.71 5.44
C ASN A 296 -1.15 20.77 4.54
N GLU A 297 -1.19 19.49 4.86
CA GLU A 297 -2.03 18.51 4.16
C GLU A 297 -3.52 18.76 4.36
N MET A 298 -3.94 19.09 5.59
CA MET A 298 -5.34 19.42 5.86
C MET A 298 -5.79 20.64 5.04
N ARG A 299 -4.90 21.59 4.79
CA ARG A 299 -5.16 22.76 3.91
C ARG A 299 -5.33 22.38 2.44
N THR A 300 -4.74 21.28 1.97
CA THR A 300 -4.97 20.78 0.60
C THR A 300 -6.23 19.93 0.47
N CYS A 301 -6.80 19.48 1.60
CA CYS A 301 -8.00 18.64 1.66
C CYS A 301 -9.30 19.44 1.92
N ILE A 302 -9.32 20.75 1.66
CA ILE A 302 -10.55 21.55 1.79
C ILE A 302 -11.63 21.03 0.84
N GLY A 303 -12.85 20.87 1.36
CA GLY A 303 -14.00 20.25 0.68
C GLY A 303 -14.06 18.72 0.82
N ARG A 304 -13.02 18.10 1.39
CA ARG A 304 -12.89 16.65 1.60
C ARG A 304 -13.05 16.24 3.06
N PHE A 305 -12.68 15.01 3.40
CA PHE A 305 -13.02 14.40 4.70
C PHE A 305 -11.82 14.24 5.64
N LEU A 306 -12.10 14.44 6.92
CA LEU A 306 -11.25 14.19 8.08
C LEU A 306 -11.95 13.17 8.96
N SER A 307 -11.29 12.06 9.30
CA SER A 307 -11.77 11.09 10.28
C SER A 307 -11.02 11.24 11.60
N MET A 308 -11.77 11.26 12.70
CA MET A 308 -11.21 11.16 14.05
C MET A 308 -11.00 9.68 14.39
N ASN A 309 -9.75 9.26 14.57
CA ASN A 309 -9.42 7.86 14.84
C ASN A 309 -9.54 7.50 16.34
N CYS A 310 -10.00 8.45 17.17
CA CYS A 310 -10.31 8.29 18.58
C CYS A 310 -11.63 8.98 18.94
N PHE A 311 -12.09 8.77 20.19
CA PHE A 311 -13.21 9.55 20.72
C PHE A 311 -12.80 11.02 20.87
N LEU A 312 -13.65 11.92 20.38
CA LEU A 312 -13.39 13.35 20.41
C LEU A 312 -14.25 14.00 21.49
N CYS A 313 -13.62 14.66 22.45
CA CYS A 313 -14.30 15.49 23.44
C CYS A 313 -14.29 16.94 22.96
N ALA A 314 -15.47 17.57 22.91
CA ALA A 314 -15.63 18.97 22.52
C ALA A 314 -16.51 19.70 23.55
N THR A 315 -16.47 21.02 23.55
CA THR A 315 -17.27 21.89 24.44
C THR A 315 -18.04 22.92 23.63
N ASP A 316 -19.20 23.36 24.11
CA ASP A 316 -19.91 24.50 23.49
C ASP A 316 -19.24 25.85 23.81
N ASN A 317 -18.25 25.86 24.72
CA ASN A 317 -17.54 27.04 25.16
C ASN A 317 -16.15 27.14 24.51
N ARG A 318 -16.04 28.02 23.51
CA ARG A 318 -14.79 28.29 22.77
C ARG A 318 -13.62 28.66 23.69
N LYS A 319 -13.87 29.44 24.74
CA LYS A 319 -12.80 29.86 25.66
C LYS A 319 -12.26 28.67 26.46
N GLN A 320 -13.15 27.80 26.93
CA GLN A 320 -12.77 26.57 27.62
C GLN A 320 -11.96 25.64 26.70
N ALA A 321 -12.30 25.57 25.41
CA ALA A 321 -11.51 24.84 24.42
C ALA A 321 -10.12 25.46 24.22
N LEU A 322 -10.01 26.78 24.12
CA LEU A 322 -8.69 27.43 23.97
C LEU A 322 -7.80 27.25 25.22
N ASP A 323 -8.41 27.25 26.41
CA ASP A 323 -7.69 27.00 27.66
C ASP A 323 -7.08 25.58 27.73
N SER A 324 -7.52 24.63 26.87
CA SER A 324 -6.93 23.30 26.74
C SER A 324 -5.72 23.23 25.81
N ILE A 325 -5.38 24.29 25.07
CA ILE A 325 -4.20 24.34 24.20
C ILE A 325 -2.94 24.37 25.05
N ILE A 326 -2.00 23.48 24.73
CA ILE A 326 -0.71 23.41 25.41
C ILE A 326 0.35 23.51 24.32
N SER A 327 0.86 24.72 24.06
CA SER A 327 2.00 24.94 23.15
C SER A 327 3.21 24.13 23.62
N THR A 328 3.49 22.98 22.99
CA THR A 328 4.51 22.04 23.47
C THR A 328 5.81 22.02 22.67
N ASN A 329 5.80 22.26 21.35
CA ASN A 329 6.96 22.02 20.47
C ASN A 329 7.14 23.05 19.34
N GLU A 330 8.37 23.21 18.84
CA GLU A 330 8.73 24.09 17.70
C GLU A 330 8.17 23.60 16.34
N HIS A 331 7.72 22.34 16.25
CA HIS A 331 7.24 21.70 15.02
C HIS A 331 5.71 21.49 14.98
N SER A 332 4.97 22.09 15.91
CA SER A 332 3.51 22.07 15.94
C SER A 332 2.95 23.49 15.93
N GLN A 333 1.68 23.61 15.53
CA GLN A 333 0.91 24.85 15.62
C GLN A 333 -0.39 24.59 16.38
N PRO A 334 -0.85 25.55 17.19
CA PRO A 334 -2.15 25.44 17.84
C PRO A 334 -3.25 25.60 16.78
N ILE A 335 -4.25 24.73 16.85
CA ILE A 335 -5.45 24.77 16.02
C ILE A 335 -6.70 24.59 16.88
N ILE A 336 -7.76 25.33 16.55
CA ILE A 336 -9.11 25.09 17.05
C ILE A 336 -10.00 24.56 15.93
N PHE A 337 -10.70 23.47 16.23
CA PHE A 337 -11.76 22.90 15.41
C PHE A 337 -13.09 23.51 15.83
N GLU A 338 -13.73 24.23 14.91
CA GLU A 338 -15.12 24.66 15.04
C GLU A 338 -16.00 23.63 14.35
N ILE A 339 -16.77 22.86 15.12
CA ILE A 339 -17.52 21.72 14.64
C ILE A 339 -19.01 22.04 14.67
N GLU A 340 -19.66 21.93 13.52
CA GLU A 340 -21.12 21.91 13.41
C GLU A 340 -21.59 20.46 13.26
N ALA A 341 -22.49 20.02 14.16
CA ALA A 341 -22.98 18.65 14.18
C ALA A 341 -24.51 18.61 14.15
N ASP A 342 -25.07 17.94 13.14
CA ASP A 342 -26.51 17.68 13.04
C ASP A 342 -26.91 16.47 13.90
N THR A 343 -27.87 16.67 14.79
CA THR A 343 -28.30 15.66 15.77
C THR A 343 -29.14 14.55 15.15
N ARG A 344 -29.48 14.62 13.86
CA ARG A 344 -30.23 13.59 13.12
C ARG A 344 -29.34 12.50 12.52
N PHE A 345 -28.03 12.69 12.49
CA PHE A 345 -27.10 11.71 11.93
C PHE A 345 -26.84 10.57 12.90
N ASP A 346 -27.12 9.34 12.48
CA ASP A 346 -27.13 8.17 13.37
C ASP A 346 -25.94 7.21 13.13
N SER A 347 -25.19 7.35 12.02
CA SER A 347 -24.10 6.40 11.70
C SER A 347 -22.99 6.42 12.77
N LYS A 348 -22.62 7.61 13.24
CA LYS A 348 -21.60 7.82 14.27
C LYS A 348 -22.09 8.84 15.29
N PRO A 349 -22.67 8.36 16.40
CA PRO A 349 -23.40 9.20 17.33
C PRO A 349 -22.47 10.07 18.18
N PHE A 350 -23.04 11.13 18.72
CA PHE A 350 -22.41 11.98 19.73
C PHE A 350 -23.43 12.35 20.80
N GLY A 351 -22.97 12.67 22.00
CA GLY A 351 -23.86 12.90 23.14
C GLY A 351 -23.35 13.95 24.09
N ASP A 352 -24.29 14.74 24.64
CA ASP A 352 -24.01 15.60 25.80
C ASP A 352 -23.73 14.72 27.02
N ILE A 353 -22.51 14.83 27.54
CA ILE A 353 -22.02 14.08 28.70
C ILE A 353 -21.97 14.94 29.96
N SER A 354 -22.34 16.22 29.89
CA SER A 354 -22.27 17.17 31.01
C SER A 354 -23.10 16.75 32.21
N LYS A 355 -24.20 16.04 31.97
CA LYS A 355 -25.13 15.55 33.01
C LYS A 355 -24.81 14.14 33.50
N LEU A 356 -23.79 13.49 32.96
CA LEU A 356 -23.40 12.14 33.37
C LEU A 356 -22.59 12.13 34.66
N ASP A 357 -22.29 13.29 35.25
CA ASP A 357 -21.45 13.38 36.43
C ASP A 357 -21.70 14.62 37.31
N ASN A 358 -21.46 14.48 38.61
CA ASN A 358 -21.21 15.57 39.58
C ASN A 358 -19.82 16.23 39.37
N MET A 359 -19.28 16.16 38.16
CA MET A 359 -18.00 16.74 37.77
C MET A 359 -18.22 18.21 37.42
N VAL A 360 -17.33 19.09 37.88
CA VAL A 360 -17.47 20.56 37.85
C VAL A 360 -17.40 21.13 36.42
N GLU A 361 -16.98 20.33 35.44
CA GLU A 361 -16.82 20.75 34.05
C GLU A 361 -18.17 20.75 33.31
N SER A 362 -18.77 21.94 33.23
CA SER A 362 -19.99 22.17 32.45
C SER A 362 -19.71 22.05 30.94
N ASN A 363 -20.70 21.52 30.22
CA ASN A 363 -20.86 21.58 28.76
C ASN A 363 -19.86 20.80 27.89
N GLN A 364 -19.78 19.48 28.05
CA GLN A 364 -18.99 18.60 27.18
C GLN A 364 -19.85 17.70 26.31
N VAL A 365 -19.43 17.54 25.06
CA VAL A 365 -20.00 16.65 24.05
C VAL A 365 -18.95 15.64 23.63
N LEU A 366 -19.29 14.36 23.66
CA LEU A 366 -18.41 13.26 23.24
C LEU A 366 -18.87 12.72 21.89
N PHE A 367 -17.98 12.69 20.91
CA PHE A 367 -18.20 12.08 19.60
C PHE A 367 -17.63 10.66 19.56
N MET A 368 -18.33 9.76 18.88
CA MET A 368 -17.89 8.40 18.66
C MET A 368 -16.56 8.34 17.89
N LEU A 369 -15.72 7.36 18.22
CA LEU A 369 -14.53 7.06 17.41
C LEU A 369 -14.92 6.80 15.95
N GLY A 370 -14.08 7.25 15.02
CA GLY A 370 -14.31 7.14 13.58
C GLY A 370 -15.23 8.23 13.02
N SER A 371 -15.74 9.18 13.82
CA SER A 371 -16.59 10.29 13.33
C SER A 371 -15.90 11.01 12.17
N VAL A 372 -16.65 11.26 11.09
CA VAL A 372 -16.15 11.85 9.85
C VAL A 372 -16.65 13.29 9.73
N PHE A 373 -15.75 14.19 9.35
CA PHE A 373 -16.02 15.61 9.20
C PHE A 373 -15.60 16.09 7.82
N ARG A 374 -16.43 16.94 7.19
CA ARG A 374 -16.03 17.69 5.99
C ARG A 374 -15.24 18.91 6.42
N ILE A 375 -14.08 19.13 5.80
CA ILE A 375 -13.24 20.31 6.04
C ILE A 375 -13.75 21.45 5.18
N ASN A 376 -14.49 22.39 5.75
CA ASN A 376 -15.05 23.52 4.99
C ASN A 376 -14.02 24.64 4.77
N ASN A 377 -13.18 24.89 5.77
CA ASN A 377 -12.16 25.93 5.69
C ASN A 377 -11.05 25.68 6.71
N VAL A 378 -9.83 26.12 6.38
CA VAL A 378 -8.68 26.16 7.29
C VAL A 378 -8.01 27.53 7.12
N SER A 379 -8.10 28.37 8.14
CA SER A 379 -7.59 29.76 8.12
C SER A 379 -6.78 30.07 9.37
N PHE A 380 -5.87 31.03 9.28
CA PHE A 380 -5.11 31.51 10.43
C PHE A 380 -5.73 32.79 10.98
N ASP A 381 -5.99 32.80 12.28
CA ASP A 381 -6.44 33.99 13.01
C ASP A 381 -5.21 34.72 13.56
N GLN A 382 -5.01 35.95 13.10
CA GLN A 382 -3.86 36.78 13.48
C GLN A 382 -3.99 37.35 14.90
N ASP A 383 -5.21 37.58 15.37
CA ASP A 383 -5.46 38.22 16.66
C ASP A 383 -5.22 37.23 17.80
N GLU A 384 -5.64 35.97 17.61
CA GLU A 384 -5.46 34.89 18.59
C GLU A 384 -4.21 34.04 18.33
N ASN A 385 -3.50 34.27 17.21
CA ASN A 385 -2.33 33.52 16.78
C ASN A 385 -2.59 32.00 16.75
N ILE A 386 -3.73 31.61 16.17
CA ILE A 386 -4.21 30.23 16.14
C ILE A 386 -4.78 29.86 14.77
N TRP A 387 -4.59 28.62 14.34
CA TRP A 387 -5.31 28.10 13.19
C TRP A 387 -6.76 27.77 13.55
N ILE A 388 -7.69 28.00 12.62
CA ILE A 388 -9.10 27.68 12.76
C ILE A 388 -9.47 26.75 11.61
N ALA A 389 -9.94 25.54 11.96
CA ALA A 389 -10.53 24.62 11.01
C ALA A 389 -12.04 24.52 11.25
N LYS A 390 -12.82 24.86 10.21
CA LYS A 390 -14.28 24.74 10.23
C LYS A 390 -14.67 23.37 9.70
N LEU A 391 -15.31 22.59 10.56
CA LEU A 391 -15.66 21.20 10.31
C LEU A 391 -17.18 21.03 10.39
N VAL A 392 -17.74 20.20 9.52
CA VAL A 392 -19.15 19.79 9.59
C VAL A 392 -19.20 18.28 9.71
N LEU A 393 -19.93 17.76 10.70
CA LEU A 393 -20.15 16.33 10.85
C LEU A 393 -20.88 15.78 9.62
N VAL A 394 -20.44 14.64 9.13
CA VAL A 394 -20.98 13.99 7.94
C VAL A 394 -21.57 12.63 8.33
N ASP A 395 -22.71 12.27 7.72
CA ASP A 395 -23.30 10.95 7.87
C ASP A 395 -22.89 10.02 6.72
N ASP A 396 -22.42 8.84 7.07
CA ASP A 396 -21.94 7.83 6.12
C ASP A 396 -23.03 7.38 5.14
N ASN A 397 -24.31 7.53 5.49
CA ASN A 397 -25.44 7.13 4.65
C ASN A 397 -25.96 8.24 3.72
N THR A 398 -25.44 9.46 3.82
CA THR A 398 -25.91 10.59 3.00
C THR A 398 -24.94 10.95 1.89
N GLU A 399 -23.63 10.84 2.13
CA GLU A 399 -22.60 11.16 1.14
C GLU A 399 -22.30 10.00 0.19
N ASP A 400 -22.45 10.23 -1.11
CA ASP A 400 -22.24 9.20 -2.12
C ASP A 400 -20.78 8.73 -2.18
N GLU A 401 -19.80 9.61 -1.97
CA GLU A 401 -18.38 9.23 -1.88
C GLU A 401 -18.12 8.26 -0.72
N LEU A 402 -18.72 8.49 0.46
CA LEU A 402 -18.57 7.60 1.63
C LEU A 402 -19.34 6.28 1.43
N LYS A 403 -20.51 6.31 0.78
CA LYS A 403 -21.22 5.09 0.38
C LYS A 403 -20.41 4.27 -0.60
N ASP A 404 -19.76 4.90 -1.57
CA ASP A 404 -18.98 4.19 -2.58
C ASP A 404 -17.69 3.62 -1.99
N ILE A 405 -17.05 4.33 -1.04
CA ILE A 405 -16.00 3.74 -0.19
C ILE A 405 -16.56 2.54 0.58
N GLY A 406 -17.73 2.68 1.20
CA GLY A 406 -18.41 1.60 1.91
C GLY A 406 -18.71 0.39 1.01
N LYS A 407 -19.11 0.62 -0.25
CA LYS A 407 -19.35 -0.43 -1.25
C LYS A 407 -18.05 -1.04 -1.76
N LEU A 408 -16.99 -0.26 -1.95
CA LEU A 408 -15.67 -0.79 -2.35
C LEU A 408 -15.07 -1.69 -1.29
N ILE A 409 -15.25 -1.33 -0.03
CA ILE A 409 -14.92 -2.19 1.10
C ILE A 409 -15.81 -3.45 1.11
N LYS A 410 -17.01 -3.40 0.53
CA LYS A 410 -18.04 -4.45 0.56
C LYS A 410 -18.23 -5.27 -0.74
N ASN A 411 -17.65 -4.90 -1.88
CA ASN A 411 -17.76 -5.62 -3.16
C ASN A 411 -16.56 -6.59 -3.29
N ASP A 412 -16.72 -7.90 -3.51
CA ASP A 412 -17.46 -8.51 -4.61
C ASP A 412 -18.24 -9.78 -4.19
N SER A 413 -19.53 -9.82 -4.51
CA SER A 413 -20.44 -10.99 -4.65
C SER A 413 -20.79 -11.93 -3.48
N THR A 414 -20.04 -12.06 -2.39
CA THR A 414 -20.51 -12.74 -1.15
C THR A 414 -19.63 -12.24 0.00
N LYS A 415 -20.18 -11.87 1.18
CA LYS A 415 -19.58 -12.03 2.53
C LYS A 415 -20.08 -11.00 3.55
N ASP A 416 -20.96 -11.44 4.44
CA ASP A 416 -21.25 -10.79 5.72
C ASP A 416 -20.09 -11.01 6.72
N SER A 417 -18.90 -10.45 6.43
CA SER A 417 -17.85 -10.41 7.45
C SER A 417 -16.85 -9.30 7.17
N ASN A 418 -17.21 -8.06 7.55
CA ASN A 418 -16.31 -6.91 7.64
C ASN A 418 -14.95 -7.24 8.28
N MET A 419 -14.92 -8.26 9.14
CA MET A 419 -13.71 -8.83 9.75
C MET A 419 -12.73 -9.38 8.70
N ILE A 420 -13.19 -10.21 7.76
CA ILE A 420 -12.31 -10.80 6.74
C ILE A 420 -11.74 -9.71 5.85
N THR A 421 -12.58 -8.74 5.46
CA THR A 421 -12.13 -7.56 4.72
C THR A 421 -11.06 -6.79 5.49
N LEU A 422 -11.19 -6.61 6.81
CA LEU A 422 -10.18 -5.93 7.61
C LEU A 422 -8.84 -6.68 7.59
N ALA A 423 -8.86 -8.01 7.69
CA ALA A 423 -7.66 -8.83 7.61
C ALA A 423 -7.00 -8.76 6.22
N VAL A 424 -7.79 -8.77 5.15
CA VAL A 424 -7.29 -8.60 3.78
C VAL A 424 -6.65 -7.22 3.61
N LEU A 425 -7.26 -6.14 4.12
CA LEU A 425 -6.65 -4.81 4.09
C LEU A 425 -5.32 -4.75 4.86
N LEU A 426 -5.26 -5.36 6.04
CA LEU A 426 -4.04 -5.45 6.83
C LEU A 426 -2.93 -6.18 6.06
N TRP A 427 -3.28 -7.26 5.36
CA TRP A 427 -2.35 -8.07 4.59
C TRP A 427 -1.92 -7.41 3.27
N GLU A 428 -2.86 -7.14 2.36
CA GLU A 428 -2.56 -6.67 1.00
C GLU A 428 -2.09 -5.22 0.97
N MET A 429 -2.67 -4.36 1.81
CA MET A 429 -2.50 -2.91 1.66
C MET A 429 -1.55 -2.32 2.70
N MET A 430 -1.48 -2.92 3.89
CA MET A 430 -0.60 -2.46 4.98
C MET A 430 0.63 -3.35 5.21
N GLY A 431 0.71 -4.52 4.56
CA GLY A 431 1.83 -5.46 4.70
C GLY A 431 1.93 -6.11 6.09
N GLN A 432 0.93 -5.96 6.94
CA GLN A 432 0.91 -6.44 8.33
C GLN A 432 0.41 -7.89 8.39
N THR A 433 1.19 -8.78 7.78
CA THR A 433 0.81 -10.20 7.58
C THR A 433 0.53 -10.94 8.88
N ASP A 434 1.39 -10.80 9.89
CA ASP A 434 1.23 -11.49 11.18
C ASP A 434 -0.04 -11.03 11.91
N LYS A 435 -0.36 -9.73 11.84
CA LYS A 435 -1.58 -9.16 12.42
C LYS A 435 -2.82 -9.68 11.70
N ALA A 436 -2.78 -9.78 10.36
CA ALA A 436 -3.87 -10.33 9.55
C ALA A 436 -4.13 -11.82 9.87
N GLU A 437 -3.09 -12.66 9.97
CA GLU A 437 -3.26 -14.07 10.32
C GLU A 437 -3.80 -14.26 11.74
N LYS A 438 -3.25 -13.53 12.70
CA LYS A 438 -3.73 -13.56 14.09
C LYS A 438 -5.23 -13.26 14.15
N TYR A 439 -5.66 -12.29 13.34
CA TYR A 439 -7.05 -11.89 13.23
C TYR A 439 -7.95 -12.98 12.67
N ILE A 440 -7.57 -13.58 11.54
CA ILE A 440 -8.33 -14.66 10.92
C ILE A 440 -8.39 -15.89 11.84
N ASN A 441 -7.29 -16.22 12.52
CA ASN A 441 -7.28 -17.33 13.49
C ASN A 441 -8.18 -17.06 14.70
N ARG A 442 -8.22 -15.83 15.20
CA ARG A 442 -9.16 -15.44 16.26
C ARG A 442 -10.60 -15.54 15.78
N LEU A 443 -10.89 -15.09 14.56
CA LEU A 443 -12.21 -15.20 13.98
C LEU A 443 -12.65 -16.67 13.84
N LEU A 444 -11.78 -17.55 13.35
CA LEU A 444 -12.03 -18.99 13.28
C LEU A 444 -12.37 -19.62 14.65
N TYR A 445 -11.78 -19.11 15.73
CA TYR A 445 -12.08 -19.55 17.09
C TYR A 445 -13.44 -19.04 17.60
N GLU A 446 -13.80 -17.79 17.28
CA GLU A 446 -15.04 -17.16 17.75
C GLU A 446 -16.28 -17.57 16.94
N LEU A 447 -16.12 -17.96 15.67
CA LEU A 447 -17.24 -18.34 14.80
C LEU A 447 -17.85 -19.70 15.18
N PRO A 448 -19.19 -19.84 15.13
CA PRO A 448 -19.86 -21.14 15.25
C PRO A 448 -19.36 -22.13 14.19
N LYS A 449 -19.34 -23.44 14.52
CA LYS A 449 -18.81 -24.51 13.64
C LYS A 449 -19.35 -24.51 12.19
N HIS A 450 -20.57 -24.03 11.98
CA HIS A 450 -21.27 -24.00 10.68
C HIS A 450 -21.45 -22.56 10.16
N ASP A 451 -20.60 -21.62 10.59
CA ASP A 451 -20.68 -20.25 10.09
C ASP A 451 -20.19 -20.17 8.65
N LYS A 452 -21.00 -19.54 7.78
CA LYS A 452 -20.72 -19.34 6.36
C LYS A 452 -19.40 -18.62 6.08
N ASN A 453 -18.83 -17.94 7.07
CA ASN A 453 -17.58 -17.21 6.94
C ASN A 453 -16.31 -18.06 7.12
N ILE A 454 -16.43 -19.26 7.71
CA ILE A 454 -15.27 -20.12 8.00
C ILE A 454 -14.48 -20.50 6.73
N PRO A 455 -15.10 -20.91 5.60
CA PRO A 455 -14.35 -21.19 4.37
C PRO A 455 -13.52 -20.01 3.88
N PHE A 456 -14.06 -18.79 3.99
CA PHE A 456 -13.38 -17.57 3.56
C PHE A 456 -12.20 -17.19 4.46
N CYS A 457 -12.26 -17.51 5.77
CA CYS A 457 -11.12 -17.42 6.65
C CYS A 457 -9.97 -18.31 6.16
N TYR A 458 -10.28 -19.56 5.80
CA TYR A 458 -9.27 -20.48 5.28
C TYR A 458 -8.73 -20.05 3.91
N ASP A 459 -9.57 -19.53 3.01
CA ASP A 459 -9.08 -18.94 1.74
C ASP A 459 -8.08 -17.80 2.01
N THR A 460 -8.40 -16.92 2.96
CA THR A 460 -7.53 -15.79 3.32
C THR A 460 -6.19 -16.28 3.86
N LEU A 461 -6.19 -17.28 4.74
CA LEU A 461 -4.95 -17.90 5.24
C LEU A 461 -4.17 -18.60 4.11
N ALA A 462 -4.86 -19.19 3.14
CA ALA A 462 -4.22 -19.82 2.00
C ALA A 462 -3.54 -18.80 1.08
N LEU A 463 -4.20 -17.67 0.81
CA LEU A 463 -3.63 -16.55 0.05
C LEU A 463 -2.38 -15.99 0.74
N ILE A 464 -2.45 -15.76 2.05
CA ILE A 464 -1.30 -15.30 2.85
C ILE A 464 -0.14 -16.31 2.77
N ALA A 465 -0.43 -17.60 2.96
CA ALA A 465 0.57 -18.66 2.90
C ALA A 465 1.28 -18.73 1.54
N ASN A 466 0.51 -18.67 0.45
CA ASN A 466 1.04 -18.77 -0.91
C ASN A 466 1.87 -17.53 -1.31
N ASN A 467 1.32 -16.34 -1.09
CA ASN A 467 1.88 -15.11 -1.65
C ASN A 467 2.98 -14.51 -0.76
N THR A 468 2.81 -14.53 0.56
CA THR A 468 3.75 -13.88 1.48
C THR A 468 4.74 -14.88 2.08
N LYS A 469 4.23 -15.99 2.62
CA LYS A 469 5.11 -17.01 3.24
C LYS A 469 5.80 -17.90 2.20
N LYS A 470 5.32 -17.90 0.95
CA LYS A 470 5.79 -18.77 -0.14
C LYS A 470 5.75 -20.24 0.28
N ASP A 471 4.72 -20.61 1.03
CA ASP A 471 4.45 -21.97 1.50
C ASP A 471 3.21 -22.51 0.76
N PRO A 472 3.41 -23.13 -0.42
CA PRO A 472 2.30 -23.62 -1.23
C PRO A 472 1.62 -24.84 -0.59
N ASP A 473 2.31 -25.61 0.24
CA ASP A 473 1.74 -26.79 0.89
C ASP A 473 0.75 -26.38 1.99
N LEU A 474 1.12 -25.38 2.80
CA LEU A 474 0.20 -24.78 3.77
C LEU A 474 -1.00 -24.12 3.08
N ALA A 475 -0.78 -23.48 1.92
CA ALA A 475 -1.86 -22.90 1.13
C ALA A 475 -2.85 -23.96 0.65
N ILE A 476 -2.37 -25.08 0.10
CA ILE A 476 -3.21 -26.22 -0.31
C ILE A 476 -3.99 -26.77 0.89
N ILE A 477 -3.35 -26.96 2.05
CA ILE A 477 -4.02 -27.44 3.27
C ILE A 477 -5.19 -26.53 3.65
N ASN A 478 -4.99 -25.21 3.61
CA ASN A 478 -6.03 -24.26 3.98
C ASN A 478 -7.17 -24.24 2.94
N TYR A 479 -6.86 -24.22 1.65
CA TYR A 479 -7.91 -24.33 0.62
C TYR A 479 -8.68 -25.65 0.71
N SER A 480 -8.02 -26.76 0.99
CA SER A 480 -8.69 -28.06 1.19
C SER A 480 -9.64 -28.03 2.38
N LYS A 481 -9.26 -27.40 3.50
CA LYS A 481 -10.19 -27.19 4.63
C LYS A 481 -11.41 -26.37 4.23
N ALA A 482 -11.22 -25.32 3.42
CA ALA A 482 -12.32 -24.51 2.92
C ALA A 482 -13.25 -25.34 2.01
N VAL A 483 -12.69 -26.15 1.11
CA VAL A 483 -13.40 -27.10 0.25
C VAL A 483 -14.22 -28.10 1.07
N ASP A 484 -13.63 -28.74 2.08
CA ASP A 484 -14.31 -29.74 2.92
C ASP A 484 -15.52 -29.16 3.68
N ILE A 485 -15.48 -27.87 4.01
CA ILE A 485 -16.62 -27.18 4.63
C ILE A 485 -17.65 -26.83 3.57
N ARG A 486 -17.23 -26.27 2.43
CA ARG A 486 -18.13 -25.94 1.30
C ARG A 486 -18.91 -27.17 0.82
N LEU A 487 -18.25 -28.33 0.70
CA LEU A 487 -18.89 -29.59 0.32
C LEU A 487 -19.96 -30.08 1.31
N ARG A 488 -19.86 -29.69 2.59
CA ARG A 488 -20.82 -30.07 3.64
C ARG A 488 -21.98 -29.09 3.77
N GLU A 489 -21.72 -27.80 3.55
CA GLU A 489 -22.65 -26.71 3.88
C GLU A 489 -23.34 -26.10 2.65
N LEU A 490 -22.77 -26.26 1.46
CA LEU A 490 -23.29 -25.69 0.22
C LEU A 490 -23.79 -26.80 -0.72
N ASP A 491 -24.65 -26.42 -1.66
CA ASP A 491 -25.06 -27.31 -2.74
C ASP A 491 -23.82 -27.77 -3.54
N SER A 492 -23.87 -29.00 -4.04
CA SER A 492 -22.72 -29.63 -4.71
C SER A 492 -22.24 -28.88 -5.97
N ASN A 493 -23.07 -28.01 -6.53
CA ASN A 493 -22.78 -27.17 -7.71
C ASN A 493 -22.48 -25.70 -7.36
N HIS A 494 -22.19 -25.38 -6.09
CA HIS A 494 -21.98 -23.99 -5.67
C HIS A 494 -20.68 -23.41 -6.26
N PRO A 495 -20.70 -22.18 -6.84
CA PRO A 495 -19.55 -21.63 -7.56
C PRO A 495 -18.32 -21.37 -6.67
N ASP A 496 -18.49 -21.10 -5.38
CA ASP A 496 -17.37 -20.95 -4.44
C ASP A 496 -16.49 -22.21 -4.33
N LEU A 497 -17.07 -23.40 -4.54
CA LEU A 497 -16.31 -24.64 -4.62
C LEU A 497 -15.41 -24.64 -5.86
N GLY A 498 -15.95 -24.20 -7.00
CA GLY A 498 -15.20 -24.02 -8.24
C GLY A 498 -14.05 -23.03 -8.08
N SER A 499 -14.29 -21.87 -7.44
CA SER A 499 -13.24 -20.90 -7.13
C SER A 499 -12.13 -21.48 -6.25
N SER A 500 -12.48 -22.33 -5.27
CA SER A 500 -11.49 -23.01 -4.43
C SER A 500 -10.60 -23.96 -5.24
N TYR A 501 -11.20 -24.72 -6.15
CA TYR A 501 -10.46 -25.63 -7.02
C TYR A 501 -9.56 -24.89 -8.01
N VAL A 502 -10.00 -23.74 -8.56
CA VAL A 502 -9.10 -22.89 -9.37
C VAL A 502 -7.89 -22.46 -8.54
N SER A 503 -8.09 -21.96 -7.32
CA SER A 503 -6.96 -21.54 -6.47
C SER A 503 -5.99 -22.68 -6.14
N ILE A 504 -6.49 -23.89 -5.91
CA ILE A 504 -5.64 -25.08 -5.70
C ILE A 504 -4.90 -25.43 -7.00
N GLY A 505 -5.59 -25.43 -8.14
CA GLY A 505 -5.00 -25.68 -9.46
C GLY A 505 -3.86 -24.72 -9.80
N ASP A 506 -4.04 -23.42 -9.54
CA ASP A 506 -3.02 -22.40 -9.72
C ASP A 506 -1.76 -22.67 -8.88
N ILE A 507 -1.93 -23.16 -7.64
CA ILE A 507 -0.80 -23.53 -6.79
C ILE A 507 -0.04 -24.72 -7.39
N TYR A 508 -0.74 -25.76 -7.84
CA TYR A 508 -0.10 -26.91 -8.49
C TYR A 508 0.60 -26.51 -9.80
N GLN A 509 0.01 -25.62 -10.59
CA GLN A 509 0.62 -25.07 -11.80
C GLN A 509 1.94 -24.34 -11.48
N LYS A 510 1.95 -23.48 -10.44
CA LYS A 510 3.18 -22.82 -9.98
C LYS A 510 4.24 -23.79 -9.45
N LYS A 511 3.81 -24.94 -8.89
CA LYS A 511 4.69 -26.06 -8.52
C LYS A 511 5.14 -26.91 -9.72
N GLN A 512 4.68 -26.60 -10.93
CA GLN A 512 4.91 -27.35 -12.17
C GLN A 512 4.34 -28.79 -12.15
N ASP A 513 3.40 -29.06 -11.24
CA ASP A 513 2.62 -30.30 -11.24
C ASP A 513 1.37 -30.10 -12.11
N TYR A 514 1.62 -30.11 -13.42
CA TYR A 514 0.60 -29.79 -14.40
C TYR A 514 -0.55 -30.82 -14.46
N ASP A 515 -0.30 -32.06 -14.01
CA ASP A 515 -1.33 -33.11 -13.98
C ASP A 515 -2.34 -32.87 -12.86
N GLN A 516 -1.87 -32.54 -11.65
CA GLN A 516 -2.75 -32.15 -10.56
C GLN A 516 -3.50 -30.84 -10.87
N ALA A 517 -2.81 -29.84 -11.44
CA ALA A 517 -3.45 -28.59 -11.84
C ALA A 517 -4.61 -28.83 -12.83
N ALA A 518 -4.39 -29.68 -13.85
CA ALA A 518 -5.42 -30.03 -14.83
C ALA A 518 -6.63 -30.71 -14.19
N GLU A 519 -6.41 -31.60 -13.20
CA GLU A 519 -7.50 -32.27 -12.48
C GLU A 519 -8.38 -31.27 -11.71
N TYR A 520 -7.76 -30.33 -10.99
CA TYR A 520 -8.50 -29.31 -10.24
C TYR A 520 -9.22 -28.31 -11.15
N PHE A 521 -8.59 -27.87 -12.24
CA PHE A 521 -9.26 -27.00 -13.20
C PHE A 521 -10.43 -27.71 -13.89
N ALA A 522 -10.32 -29.01 -14.19
CA ALA A 522 -11.45 -29.78 -14.74
C ALA A 522 -12.62 -29.86 -13.76
N LYS A 523 -12.35 -30.08 -12.45
CA LYS A 523 -13.39 -30.03 -11.40
C LYS A 523 -14.06 -28.66 -11.33
N ALA A 524 -13.27 -27.58 -11.36
CA ALA A 524 -13.80 -26.21 -11.36
C ALA A 524 -14.64 -25.92 -12.61
N LEU A 525 -14.22 -26.40 -13.79
CA LEU A 525 -14.90 -26.18 -15.05
C LEU A 525 -16.28 -26.82 -15.07
N ASN A 526 -16.39 -28.06 -14.59
CA ASN A 526 -17.67 -28.73 -14.47
C ASN A 526 -18.64 -27.93 -13.58
N LEU A 527 -18.17 -27.46 -12.42
CA LEU A 527 -18.99 -26.66 -11.50
C LEU A 527 -19.44 -25.32 -12.12
N PHE A 528 -18.53 -24.61 -12.79
CA PHE A 528 -18.88 -23.34 -13.44
C PHE A 528 -19.84 -23.54 -14.61
N VAL A 529 -19.69 -24.61 -15.40
CA VAL A 529 -20.61 -24.93 -16.49
C VAL A 529 -21.98 -25.33 -15.95
N GLU A 530 -22.05 -26.15 -14.90
CA GLU A 530 -23.32 -26.55 -14.28
C GLU A 530 -24.06 -25.35 -13.66
N HIS A 531 -23.33 -24.43 -13.03
CA HIS A 531 -23.94 -23.30 -12.32
C HIS A 531 -24.30 -22.12 -13.24
N PHE A 532 -23.38 -21.71 -14.12
CA PHE A 532 -23.53 -20.51 -14.96
C PHE A 532 -23.94 -20.82 -16.40
N GLY A 533 -23.83 -22.08 -16.84
CA GLY A 533 -23.93 -22.47 -18.23
C GLY A 533 -22.61 -22.33 -19.00
N LEU A 534 -22.59 -22.86 -20.23
CA LEU A 534 -21.41 -22.86 -21.11
C LEU A 534 -20.98 -21.44 -21.54
N ASN A 535 -21.94 -20.53 -21.72
CA ASN A 535 -21.71 -19.19 -22.26
C ASN A 535 -21.58 -18.16 -21.14
N HIS A 536 -20.56 -18.31 -20.30
CA HIS A 536 -20.31 -17.41 -19.18
C HIS A 536 -18.82 -17.03 -19.07
N THR A 537 -18.55 -15.79 -18.66
CA THR A 537 -17.20 -15.23 -18.54
C THR A 537 -16.27 -16.04 -17.61
N ARG A 538 -16.80 -16.60 -16.52
CA ARG A 538 -16.02 -17.50 -15.64
C ARG A 538 -15.58 -18.80 -16.33
N VAL A 539 -16.41 -19.33 -17.24
CA VAL A 539 -16.07 -20.52 -18.04
C VAL A 539 -15.01 -20.16 -19.08
N ALA A 540 -15.17 -19.04 -19.78
CA ALA A 540 -14.16 -18.53 -20.71
C ALA A 540 -12.79 -18.33 -20.05
N ASN A 541 -12.76 -17.67 -18.89
CA ASN A 541 -11.53 -17.44 -18.14
C ASN A 541 -10.85 -18.75 -17.73
N LEU A 542 -11.60 -19.73 -17.25
CA LEU A 542 -11.02 -21.02 -16.85
C LEU A 542 -10.51 -21.82 -18.05
N LEU A 543 -11.18 -21.76 -19.20
CA LEU A 543 -10.68 -22.35 -20.44
C LEU A 543 -9.38 -21.67 -20.91
N HIS A 544 -9.26 -20.35 -20.73
CA HIS A 544 -8.00 -19.63 -20.96
C HIS A 544 -6.89 -20.17 -20.05
N ILE A 545 -7.13 -20.23 -18.73
CA ILE A 545 -6.16 -20.75 -17.75
C ILE A 545 -5.72 -22.18 -18.09
N MET A 546 -6.65 -23.05 -18.52
CA MET A 546 -6.30 -24.40 -18.98
C MET A 546 -5.45 -24.35 -20.26
N GLY A 547 -5.68 -23.39 -21.15
CA GLY A 547 -4.83 -23.14 -22.32
C GLY A 547 -3.40 -22.75 -21.94
N ASP A 548 -3.23 -21.89 -20.93
CA ASP A 548 -1.93 -21.50 -20.37
C ASP A 548 -1.24 -22.71 -19.73
N LEU A 549 -1.97 -23.49 -18.94
CA LEU A 549 -1.46 -24.71 -18.30
C LEU A 549 -0.85 -25.68 -19.32
N PHE A 550 -1.57 -25.97 -20.40
CA PHE A 550 -1.06 -26.87 -21.44
C PHE A 550 0.05 -26.22 -22.28
N HIS A 551 0.08 -24.89 -22.40
CA HIS A 551 1.19 -24.17 -23.02
C HIS A 551 2.49 -24.38 -22.23
N GLU A 552 2.44 -24.18 -20.92
CA GLU A 552 3.57 -24.34 -19.99
C GLU A 552 4.04 -25.80 -19.92
N LYS A 553 3.10 -26.76 -19.94
CA LYS A 553 3.41 -28.19 -20.06
C LYS A 553 4.05 -28.56 -21.41
N GLY A 554 3.98 -27.69 -22.42
CA GLY A 554 4.50 -27.91 -23.77
C GLY A 554 3.56 -28.67 -24.71
N ASN A 555 2.30 -28.90 -24.31
CA ASN A 555 1.28 -29.52 -25.17
C ASN A 555 0.55 -28.46 -26.00
N LEU A 556 1.16 -28.10 -27.15
CA LEU A 556 0.64 -27.06 -28.03
C LEU A 556 -0.75 -27.38 -28.61
N VAL A 557 -1.07 -28.67 -28.80
CA VAL A 557 -2.36 -29.10 -29.38
C VAL A 557 -3.51 -28.84 -28.39
N LEU A 558 -3.36 -29.27 -27.14
CA LEU A 558 -4.37 -29.01 -26.12
C LEU A 558 -4.47 -27.53 -25.78
N SER A 559 -3.33 -26.83 -25.71
CA SER A 559 -3.30 -25.37 -25.50
C SER A 559 -4.12 -24.64 -26.57
N LEU A 560 -3.92 -24.97 -27.85
CA LEU A 560 -4.67 -24.38 -28.95
C LEU A 560 -6.17 -24.69 -28.87
N LEU A 561 -6.52 -25.93 -28.52
CA LEU A 561 -7.92 -26.33 -28.34
C LEU A 561 -8.61 -25.51 -27.25
N PHE A 562 -7.97 -25.34 -26.10
CA PHE A 562 -8.54 -24.62 -24.97
C PHE A 562 -8.65 -23.12 -25.24
N TYR A 563 -7.63 -22.47 -25.83
CA TYR A 563 -7.74 -21.06 -26.22
C TYR A 563 -8.83 -20.83 -27.27
N LYS A 564 -8.98 -21.70 -28.27
CA LYS A 564 -10.07 -21.57 -29.25
C LYS A 564 -11.44 -21.69 -28.61
N ARG A 565 -11.62 -22.60 -27.65
CA ARG A 565 -12.86 -22.71 -26.89
C ARG A 565 -13.11 -21.46 -26.03
N ALA A 566 -12.07 -20.96 -25.35
CA ALA A 566 -12.15 -19.73 -24.59
C ALA A 566 -12.53 -18.53 -25.47
N LEU A 567 -11.99 -18.45 -26.70
CA LEU A 567 -12.30 -17.40 -27.67
C LEU A 567 -13.77 -17.44 -28.07
N VAL A 568 -14.30 -18.59 -28.48
CA VAL A 568 -15.71 -18.75 -28.85
C VAL A 568 -16.64 -18.32 -27.72
N VAL A 569 -16.37 -18.77 -26.49
CA VAL A 569 -17.19 -18.38 -25.33
C VAL A 569 -17.06 -16.88 -25.03
N SER A 570 -15.85 -16.33 -25.16
CA SER A 570 -15.59 -14.90 -24.92
C SER A 570 -16.28 -14.01 -25.95
N GLU A 571 -16.29 -14.40 -27.24
CA GLU A 571 -16.99 -13.66 -28.30
C GLU A 571 -18.50 -13.63 -28.08
N ASP A 572 -19.07 -14.68 -27.48
CA ASP A 572 -20.49 -14.74 -27.13
C ASP A 572 -20.86 -13.87 -25.91
N CYS A 573 -19.92 -13.62 -24.99
CA CYS A 573 -20.23 -12.99 -23.69
C CYS A 573 -19.56 -11.63 -23.44
N LEU A 574 -18.64 -11.20 -24.30
CA LEU A 574 -17.89 -9.95 -24.18
C LEU A 574 -18.18 -9.02 -25.37
N ASP A 575 -18.02 -7.72 -25.14
CA ASP A 575 -18.04 -6.75 -26.23
C ASP A 575 -16.88 -7.03 -27.21
N SER A 576 -17.09 -6.75 -28.51
CA SER A 576 -16.11 -7.06 -29.56
C SER A 576 -14.76 -6.34 -29.40
N ASN A 577 -14.70 -5.33 -28.55
CA ASN A 577 -13.49 -4.56 -28.24
C ASN A 577 -12.89 -4.90 -26.87
N ASP A 578 -13.39 -5.93 -26.16
CA ASP A 578 -12.85 -6.30 -24.86
C ASP A 578 -11.38 -6.78 -24.98
N PRO A 579 -10.44 -6.22 -24.19
CA PRO A 579 -9.03 -6.61 -24.24
C PRO A 579 -8.75 -8.10 -24.04
N ARG A 580 -9.63 -8.84 -23.35
CA ARG A 580 -9.49 -10.29 -23.16
C ARG A 580 -9.58 -11.09 -24.45
N LEU A 581 -10.33 -10.58 -25.44
CA LEU A 581 -10.37 -11.17 -26.79
C LEU A 581 -9.02 -11.02 -27.47
N ALA A 582 -8.37 -9.86 -27.34
CA ALA A 582 -7.05 -9.62 -27.90
C ALA A 582 -5.96 -10.51 -27.26
N ASP A 583 -6.04 -10.77 -25.95
CA ASP A 583 -5.15 -11.72 -25.27
C ASP A 583 -5.27 -13.12 -25.88
N LEU A 584 -6.50 -13.60 -26.09
CA LEU A 584 -6.76 -14.91 -26.70
C LEU A 584 -6.25 -14.99 -28.14
N TYR A 585 -6.53 -13.97 -28.96
CA TYR A 585 -5.99 -13.88 -30.32
C TYR A 585 -4.46 -13.87 -30.32
N ASN A 586 -3.82 -13.10 -29.45
CA ASN A 586 -2.36 -13.09 -29.33
C ASN A 586 -1.81 -14.47 -28.91
N ASN A 587 -2.46 -15.16 -27.96
CA ASN A 587 -2.01 -16.49 -27.50
C ASN A 587 -2.20 -17.56 -28.59
N ILE A 588 -3.30 -17.52 -29.34
CA ILE A 588 -3.52 -18.39 -30.50
C ILE A 588 -2.49 -18.11 -31.60
N GLY A 589 -2.22 -16.83 -31.90
CA GLY A 589 -1.20 -16.42 -32.87
C GLY A 589 0.19 -16.90 -32.49
N LEU A 590 0.52 -16.89 -31.18
CA LEU A 590 1.77 -17.43 -30.66
C LEU A 590 1.90 -18.93 -30.90
N LEU A 591 0.83 -19.70 -30.69
CA LEU A 591 0.83 -21.14 -30.95
C LEU A 591 1.00 -21.45 -32.44
N TYR A 592 0.28 -20.74 -33.33
CA TYR A 592 0.46 -20.88 -34.77
C TYR A 592 1.89 -20.52 -35.21
N SER A 593 2.47 -19.46 -34.65
CA SER A 593 3.86 -19.10 -34.91
C SER A 593 4.83 -20.19 -34.48
N LYS A 594 4.60 -20.85 -33.33
CA LYS A 594 5.42 -21.98 -32.87
C LYS A 594 5.28 -23.19 -33.79
N ASN A 595 4.10 -23.40 -34.38
CA ASN A 595 3.85 -24.46 -35.37
C ASN A 595 4.26 -24.09 -36.81
N GLN A 596 4.92 -22.95 -37.01
CA GLN A 596 5.34 -22.42 -38.32
C GLN A 596 4.19 -22.08 -39.29
N GLU A 597 2.97 -21.94 -38.78
CA GLU A 597 1.79 -21.50 -39.52
C GLU A 597 1.72 -19.96 -39.52
N PHE A 598 2.69 -19.32 -40.19
CA PHE A 598 2.92 -17.87 -40.08
C PHE A 598 1.76 -16.99 -40.56
N GLU A 599 1.00 -17.44 -41.56
CA GLU A 599 -0.15 -16.68 -42.08
C GLU A 599 -1.29 -16.62 -41.05
N LEU A 600 -1.62 -17.77 -40.45
CA LEU A 600 -2.62 -17.85 -39.38
C LEU A 600 -2.16 -17.09 -38.13
N ALA A 601 -0.86 -17.12 -37.82
CA ALA A 601 -0.31 -16.32 -36.73
C ALA A 601 -0.51 -14.81 -36.95
N LEU A 602 -0.22 -14.31 -38.16
CA LEU A 602 -0.39 -12.90 -38.50
C LEU A 602 -1.87 -12.49 -38.47
N GLN A 603 -2.79 -13.30 -38.99
CA GLN A 603 -4.23 -13.02 -38.93
C GLN A 603 -4.72 -12.82 -37.49
N ASN A 604 -4.31 -13.71 -36.58
CA ASN A 604 -4.67 -13.59 -35.16
C ASN A 604 -4.03 -12.35 -34.52
N TYR A 605 -2.76 -12.05 -34.82
CA TYR A 605 -2.12 -10.85 -34.30
C TYR A 605 -2.74 -9.55 -34.85
N GLU A 606 -3.26 -9.55 -36.07
CA GLU A 606 -3.97 -8.41 -36.65
C GLU A 606 -5.28 -8.11 -35.91
N GLU A 607 -6.07 -9.14 -35.57
CA GLU A 607 -7.28 -8.97 -34.74
C GLU A 607 -6.93 -8.49 -33.32
N ALA A 608 -5.90 -9.07 -32.70
CA ALA A 608 -5.40 -8.59 -31.40
C ALA A 608 -4.96 -7.11 -31.45
N LEU A 609 -4.26 -6.72 -32.53
CA LEU A 609 -3.76 -5.36 -32.70
C LEU A 609 -4.92 -4.37 -32.87
N LYS A 610 -5.94 -4.74 -33.65
CA LYS A 610 -7.14 -3.93 -33.86
C LYS A 610 -7.86 -3.63 -32.55
N ILE A 611 -8.03 -4.63 -31.68
CA ILE A 611 -8.68 -4.46 -30.39
C ILE A 611 -7.81 -3.62 -29.43
N TYR A 612 -6.54 -3.98 -29.25
CA TYR A 612 -5.66 -3.26 -28.33
C TYR A 612 -5.45 -1.80 -28.72
N THR A 613 -5.37 -1.48 -30.02
CA THR A 613 -5.20 -0.08 -30.48
C THR A 613 -6.43 0.79 -30.23
N GLN A 614 -7.61 0.18 -30.06
CA GLN A 614 -8.85 0.88 -29.71
C GLN A 614 -9.05 1.02 -28.20
N THR A 615 -8.50 0.12 -27.39
CA THR A 615 -8.80 0.03 -25.95
C THR A 615 -7.65 0.37 -25.01
N LEU A 616 -6.41 0.20 -25.44
CA LEU A 616 -5.24 0.43 -24.60
C LEU A 616 -4.51 1.73 -24.99
N PRO A 617 -3.88 2.42 -24.03
CA PRO A 617 -2.97 3.52 -24.34
C PRO A 617 -1.84 3.06 -25.29
N LEU A 618 -1.38 3.95 -26.16
CA LEU A 618 -0.34 3.66 -27.16
C LEU A 618 0.99 3.11 -26.56
N ASN A 619 1.26 3.42 -25.30
CA ASN A 619 2.43 2.92 -24.55
C ASN A 619 2.11 1.69 -23.68
N SER A 620 1.07 0.91 -23.98
CA SER A 620 0.73 -0.29 -23.18
C SER A 620 1.80 -1.40 -23.33
N PRO A 621 2.21 -2.07 -22.23
CA PRO A 621 3.10 -3.24 -22.29
C PRO A 621 2.60 -4.34 -23.24
N ASP A 622 1.29 -4.56 -23.32
CA ASP A 622 0.69 -5.62 -24.14
C ASP A 622 0.86 -5.35 -25.64
N LEU A 623 0.71 -4.10 -26.07
CA LEU A 623 1.05 -3.67 -27.43
C LEU A 623 2.54 -3.90 -27.72
N GLY A 624 3.42 -3.57 -26.77
CA GLY A 624 4.84 -3.87 -26.89
C GLY A 624 5.12 -5.37 -27.08
N ARG A 625 4.41 -6.24 -26.35
CA ARG A 625 4.52 -7.70 -26.50
C ARG A 625 4.01 -8.16 -27.87
N LEU A 626 2.85 -7.68 -28.31
CA LEU A 626 2.25 -8.04 -29.59
C LEU A 626 3.15 -7.67 -30.78
N TYR A 627 3.69 -6.45 -30.83
CA TYR A 627 4.64 -6.05 -31.87
C TYR A 627 5.92 -6.89 -31.86
N SER A 628 6.39 -7.31 -30.68
CA SER A 628 7.52 -8.25 -30.61
C SER A 628 7.17 -9.61 -31.18
N ASN A 629 5.94 -10.08 -31.01
CA ASN A 629 5.48 -11.36 -31.56
C ASN A 629 5.31 -11.29 -33.09
N ILE A 630 4.74 -10.21 -33.61
CA ILE A 630 4.63 -9.93 -35.04
C ILE A 630 6.03 -9.85 -35.69
N GLY A 631 6.97 -9.16 -35.04
CA GLY A 631 8.35 -9.07 -35.52
C GLY A 631 9.04 -10.43 -35.65
N LYS A 632 8.80 -11.34 -34.70
CA LYS A 632 9.30 -12.73 -34.76
C LYS A 632 8.74 -13.47 -35.96
N VAL A 633 7.44 -13.38 -36.23
CA VAL A 633 6.83 -14.05 -37.38
C VAL A 633 7.39 -13.53 -38.70
N TYR A 634 7.52 -12.20 -38.86
CA TYR A 634 8.14 -11.65 -40.07
C TYR A 634 9.61 -12.03 -40.21
N GLU A 635 10.35 -12.13 -39.10
CA GLU A 635 11.73 -12.57 -39.12
C GLU A 635 11.83 -14.02 -39.61
N TYR A 636 11.03 -14.94 -39.05
CA TYR A 636 11.02 -16.34 -39.48
C TYR A 636 10.53 -16.49 -40.93
N GLY A 637 9.60 -15.64 -41.37
CA GLY A 637 9.16 -15.54 -42.76
C GLY A 637 10.14 -14.83 -43.71
N GLY A 638 11.33 -14.42 -43.25
CA GLY A 638 12.36 -13.78 -44.07
C GLY A 638 12.05 -12.33 -44.50
N LYS A 639 10.98 -11.72 -43.98
CA LYS A 639 10.56 -10.33 -44.25
C LYS A 639 11.24 -9.37 -43.27
N TYR A 640 12.56 -9.27 -43.35
CA TYR A 640 13.39 -8.58 -42.36
C TYR A 640 13.07 -7.08 -42.17
N GLU A 641 12.64 -6.38 -43.22
CA GLU A 641 12.25 -4.96 -43.11
C GLU A 641 11.01 -4.77 -42.23
N LEU A 642 9.99 -5.61 -42.42
CA LEU A 642 8.77 -5.59 -41.60
C LEU A 642 9.06 -6.06 -40.16
N ALA A 643 9.96 -7.04 -40.01
CA ALA A 643 10.41 -7.48 -38.69
C ALA A 643 11.09 -6.34 -37.90
N LEU A 644 11.96 -5.56 -38.55
CA LEU A 644 12.61 -4.40 -37.95
C LEU A 644 11.61 -3.30 -37.59
N LEU A 645 10.62 -3.03 -38.45
CA LEU A 645 9.57 -2.07 -38.13
C LEU A 645 8.86 -2.46 -36.82
N ALA A 646 8.36 -3.70 -36.76
CA ALA A 646 7.63 -4.20 -35.60
C ALA A 646 8.51 -4.23 -34.32
N TYR A 647 9.75 -4.70 -34.42
CA TYR A 647 10.67 -4.70 -33.28
C TYR A 647 11.02 -3.28 -32.80
N ASN A 648 11.21 -2.31 -33.71
CA ASN A 648 11.48 -0.93 -33.33
C ASN A 648 10.28 -0.28 -32.61
N THR A 649 9.05 -0.56 -33.08
CA THR A 649 7.83 -0.10 -32.38
C THR A 649 7.74 -0.70 -30.98
N SER A 650 8.01 -2.00 -30.83
CA SER A 650 8.08 -2.68 -29.53
C SER A 650 9.17 -2.07 -28.62
N ALA A 651 10.35 -1.77 -29.15
CA ALA A 651 11.44 -1.14 -28.42
C ALA A 651 11.10 0.27 -27.94
N GLN A 652 10.43 1.08 -28.78
CA GLN A 652 9.98 2.41 -28.39
C GLN A 652 9.02 2.36 -27.18
N ILE A 653 8.04 1.45 -27.21
CA ILE A 653 7.11 1.25 -26.09
C ILE A 653 7.86 0.80 -24.83
N ARG A 654 8.73 -0.21 -24.94
CA ARG A 654 9.46 -0.76 -23.79
C ARG A 654 10.45 0.24 -23.17
N ARG A 655 11.12 1.08 -23.98
CA ARG A 655 12.01 2.15 -23.49
C ARG A 655 11.26 3.25 -22.74
N ASN A 656 10.00 3.50 -23.09
CA ASN A 656 9.16 4.47 -22.39
C ASN A 656 8.67 3.93 -21.03
N LEU A 657 8.49 2.61 -20.92
CA LEU A 657 7.93 1.96 -19.73
C LEU A 657 8.98 1.52 -18.72
N TYR A 658 10.15 1.08 -19.19
CA TYR A 658 11.15 0.40 -18.37
C TYR A 658 12.53 1.04 -18.51
N PRO A 659 13.37 1.00 -17.46
CA PRO A 659 14.76 1.41 -17.57
C PRO A 659 15.52 0.52 -18.55
N ALA A 660 16.60 1.04 -19.12
CA ALA A 660 17.43 0.33 -20.11
C ALA A 660 18.01 -1.00 -19.60
N SER A 661 18.10 -1.19 -18.28
CA SER A 661 18.55 -2.44 -17.64
C SER A 661 17.47 -3.53 -17.58
N ASN A 662 16.23 -3.26 -17.96
CA ASN A 662 15.16 -4.24 -17.93
C ASN A 662 15.38 -5.32 -19.01
N PRO A 663 15.26 -6.62 -18.69
CA PRO A 663 15.47 -7.71 -19.64
C PRO A 663 14.63 -7.58 -20.92
N LEU A 664 13.39 -7.09 -20.83
CA LEU A 664 12.53 -6.93 -21.99
C LEU A 664 13.04 -5.88 -22.98
N VAL A 665 13.74 -4.84 -22.50
CA VAL A 665 14.38 -3.83 -23.35
C VAL A 665 15.61 -4.45 -24.00
N ILE A 666 16.45 -5.14 -23.23
CA ILE A 666 17.66 -5.81 -23.75
C ILE A 666 17.29 -6.83 -24.84
N ASP A 667 16.32 -7.71 -24.58
CA ASP A 667 15.87 -8.74 -25.52
C ASP A 667 15.39 -8.15 -26.86
N ILE A 668 14.67 -7.03 -26.84
CA ILE A 668 14.16 -6.43 -28.07
C ILE A 668 15.27 -5.74 -28.86
N GLU A 669 16.24 -5.10 -28.20
CA GLU A 669 17.42 -4.54 -28.87
C GLU A 669 18.26 -5.64 -29.52
N GLU A 670 18.46 -6.77 -28.83
CA GLU A 670 19.16 -7.92 -29.39
C GLU A 670 18.44 -8.49 -30.61
N ASN A 671 17.11 -8.56 -30.58
CA ASN A 671 16.30 -8.95 -31.74
C ASN A 671 16.49 -7.99 -32.93
N ILE A 672 16.51 -6.67 -32.68
CA ILE A 672 16.77 -5.66 -33.71
C ILE A 672 18.17 -5.84 -34.32
N GLN A 673 19.20 -5.98 -33.49
CA GLN A 673 20.57 -6.19 -33.96
C GLN A 673 20.70 -7.48 -34.78
N ARG A 674 20.10 -8.57 -34.30
CA ARG A 674 20.09 -9.87 -34.97
C ARG A 674 19.43 -9.80 -36.34
N VAL A 675 18.27 -9.15 -36.46
CA VAL A 675 17.59 -8.99 -37.76
C VAL A 675 18.33 -8.06 -38.70
N ASN A 676 18.90 -6.96 -38.19
CA ASN A 676 19.75 -6.08 -38.99
C ASN A 676 20.94 -6.84 -39.61
N GLY A 677 21.59 -7.72 -38.84
CA GLY A 677 22.66 -8.58 -39.34
C GLY A 677 22.18 -9.55 -40.44
N LYS A 678 21.01 -10.17 -40.28
CA LYS A 678 20.41 -11.05 -41.31
C LYS A 678 20.03 -10.29 -42.58
N MET A 679 19.47 -9.09 -42.42
CA MET A 679 19.11 -8.20 -43.53
C MET A 679 20.34 -7.81 -44.35
N GLN A 680 21.42 -7.34 -43.70
CA GLN A 680 22.67 -6.96 -44.38
C GLN A 680 23.29 -8.12 -45.18
N LYS A 681 23.26 -9.35 -44.64
CA LYS A 681 23.71 -10.56 -45.35
C LYS A 681 22.83 -10.91 -46.55
N SER A 682 21.52 -10.67 -46.47
CA SER A 682 20.59 -10.86 -47.60
C SER A 682 20.78 -9.82 -48.71
N PHE A 683 21.13 -8.57 -48.36
CA PHE A 683 21.41 -7.54 -49.35
C PHE A 683 22.74 -7.78 -50.07
N SER A 684 23.79 -8.19 -49.35
CA SER A 684 25.10 -8.46 -49.95
C SER A 684 25.06 -9.64 -50.93
N SER A 685 24.27 -10.68 -50.65
CA SER A 685 24.09 -11.82 -51.55
C SER A 685 23.31 -11.44 -52.81
N ARG A 686 22.21 -10.67 -52.69
CA ARG A 686 21.43 -10.19 -53.85
C ARG A 686 22.23 -9.22 -54.72
N SER A 687 23.00 -8.31 -54.13
CA SER A 687 23.88 -7.42 -54.90
C SER A 687 24.90 -8.21 -55.71
N ASN A 688 25.50 -9.25 -55.13
CA ASN A 688 26.49 -10.09 -55.82
C ASN A 688 25.89 -10.87 -57.00
N VAL A 689 24.65 -11.37 -56.88
CA VAL A 689 23.97 -12.07 -57.98
C VAL A 689 23.61 -11.12 -59.13
N VAL A 690 23.17 -9.90 -58.82
CA VAL A 690 22.90 -8.88 -59.84
C VAL A 690 24.19 -8.47 -60.54
N ILE A 691 25.27 -8.24 -59.79
CA ILE A 691 26.60 -7.94 -60.34
C ILE A 691 27.09 -9.07 -61.26
N GLN A 692 26.96 -10.34 -60.85
CA GLN A 692 27.38 -11.47 -61.69
C GLN A 692 26.57 -11.60 -62.98
N ARG A 693 25.24 -11.41 -62.93
CA ARG A 693 24.40 -11.40 -64.13
C ARG A 693 24.71 -10.21 -65.04
N PHE A 694 24.97 -9.04 -64.47
CA PHE A 694 25.26 -7.83 -65.23
C PHE A 694 26.66 -7.89 -65.86
N ASN A 695 27.67 -8.36 -65.13
CA ASN A 695 29.03 -8.58 -65.66
C ASN A 695 29.05 -9.62 -66.78
N ARG A 696 28.19 -10.64 -66.70
CA ARG A 696 28.00 -11.61 -67.78
C ARG A 696 27.42 -10.96 -69.04
N VAL A 697 26.34 -10.19 -68.92
CA VAL A 697 25.75 -9.47 -70.06
C VAL A 697 26.69 -8.39 -70.62
N PHE A 698 27.43 -7.69 -69.76
CA PHE A 698 28.39 -6.66 -70.15
C PHE A 698 29.61 -7.27 -70.86
N GLY A 699 30.11 -8.43 -70.39
CA GLY A 699 31.17 -9.19 -71.04
C GLY A 699 30.74 -9.81 -72.37
N GLU A 700 29.51 -10.30 -72.48
CA GLU A 700 28.95 -10.87 -73.72
C GLU A 700 28.67 -9.81 -74.81
N VAL A 701 28.42 -8.54 -74.47
CA VAL A 701 28.02 -7.49 -75.43
C VAL A 701 29.14 -6.49 -75.76
N LEU A 702 30.07 -6.22 -74.85
CA LEU A 702 31.09 -5.17 -75.01
C LEU A 702 32.54 -5.66 -74.91
N GLY A 703 32.76 -6.95 -74.66
CA GLY A 703 34.08 -7.53 -74.42
C GLY A 703 35.07 -7.43 -75.59
N GLU A 704 34.59 -7.25 -76.83
CA GLU A 704 35.48 -7.20 -78.01
C GLU A 704 35.95 -5.78 -78.40
N TYR A 705 35.39 -4.70 -77.82
CA TYR A 705 35.58 -3.35 -78.39
C TYR A 705 35.96 -2.21 -77.43
N VAL A 706 36.21 -2.46 -76.14
CA VAL A 706 36.49 -1.38 -75.19
C VAL A 706 37.73 -1.68 -74.34
N GLY A 707 38.78 -0.86 -74.48
CA GLY A 707 40.04 -1.02 -73.75
C GLY A 707 39.94 -0.79 -72.23
N ASP A 708 40.87 -1.40 -71.49
CA ASP A 708 40.94 -1.57 -70.02
C ASP A 708 40.62 -0.33 -69.18
N ASN A 709 40.92 0.86 -69.70
CA ASN A 709 40.71 2.12 -68.97
C ASN A 709 39.22 2.48 -68.80
N THR A 710 38.34 1.94 -69.65
CA THR A 710 36.89 2.13 -69.57
C THR A 710 36.26 1.13 -68.61
N ILE A 711 36.80 -0.08 -68.55
CA ILE A 711 36.39 -1.15 -67.61
C ILE A 711 36.68 -0.72 -66.17
N ASN A 712 37.84 -0.12 -65.91
CA ASN A 712 38.19 0.37 -64.56
C ASN A 712 37.29 1.52 -64.09
N LYS A 713 36.97 2.49 -64.97
CA LYS A 713 36.01 3.57 -64.64
C LYS A 713 34.58 3.07 -64.47
N TRP A 714 34.22 1.96 -65.11
CA TRP A 714 32.91 1.33 -64.95
C TRP A 714 32.80 0.53 -63.65
N ASN A 715 33.87 -0.15 -63.23
CA ASN A 715 33.96 -0.80 -61.93
C ASN A 715 33.86 0.23 -60.78
N GLU A 716 34.54 1.37 -60.89
CA GLU A 716 34.35 2.50 -59.96
C GLU A 716 32.89 3.01 -59.93
N TYR A 717 32.20 3.00 -61.08
CA TYR A 717 30.80 3.40 -61.18
C TYR A 717 29.83 2.41 -60.52
N VAL A 718 30.06 1.10 -60.69
CA VAL A 718 29.30 0.04 -60.00
C VAL A 718 29.51 0.12 -58.49
N ASP A 719 30.74 0.36 -58.05
CA ASP A 719 31.06 0.54 -56.64
C ASP A 719 30.42 1.81 -56.07
N CYS A 720 30.37 2.93 -56.80
CA CYS A 720 29.63 4.13 -56.38
C CYS A 720 28.11 3.93 -56.36
N THR A 721 27.55 3.13 -57.28
CA THR A 721 26.10 2.84 -57.33
C THR A 721 25.70 1.87 -56.20
N LEU A 722 26.58 0.91 -55.87
CA LEU A 722 26.44 0.02 -54.72
C LEU A 722 26.62 0.77 -53.40
N PHE A 723 27.53 1.75 -53.33
CA PHE A 723 27.70 2.63 -52.17
C PHE A 723 26.46 3.50 -51.95
N THR A 724 25.88 4.07 -53.01
CA THR A 724 24.63 4.86 -52.93
C THR A 724 23.40 4.01 -52.58
N CYS A 725 23.36 2.73 -52.95
CA CYS A 725 22.34 1.79 -52.47
C CYS A 725 22.56 1.32 -51.02
N ARG A 726 23.81 1.23 -50.56
CA ARG A 726 24.18 0.82 -49.17
C ARG A 726 23.95 1.92 -48.13
N VAL A 727 24.00 3.21 -48.53
CA VAL A 727 24.03 4.35 -47.60
C VAL A 727 22.81 5.27 -47.75
N ARG A 728 21.61 4.68 -47.90
CA ARG A 728 20.34 5.45 -47.99
C ARG A 728 19.76 5.90 -46.64
N GLN A 729 20.42 5.61 -45.51
CA GLN A 729 19.84 5.83 -44.18
C GLN A 729 20.10 7.23 -43.57
N HIS A 730 20.90 8.13 -44.17
CA HIS A 730 21.36 9.36 -43.48
C HIS A 730 21.37 10.68 -44.27
N TYR A 731 20.51 10.90 -45.28
CA TYR A 731 20.53 12.16 -46.04
C TYR A 731 19.26 13.02 -45.92
N THR A 732 19.45 14.34 -45.78
CA THR A 732 18.42 15.38 -45.90
C THR A 732 18.07 15.65 -47.37
N ALA A 733 16.91 16.28 -47.64
CA ALA A 733 16.39 16.53 -49.00
C ALA A 733 17.37 17.26 -49.93
N GLU A 734 18.23 18.12 -49.38
CA GLU A 734 19.24 18.87 -50.14
C GLU A 734 20.35 17.97 -50.71
N HIS A 735 20.73 16.92 -49.98
CA HIS A 735 21.72 15.95 -50.44
C HIS A 735 21.17 15.04 -51.54
N ILE A 736 19.88 14.68 -51.46
CA ILE A 736 19.19 13.92 -52.50
C ILE A 736 19.12 14.73 -53.82
N ASN A 737 18.90 16.05 -53.73
CA ASN A 737 18.89 16.92 -54.90
C ASN A 737 20.28 17.05 -55.57
N LYS A 738 21.37 17.17 -54.79
CA LYS A 738 22.73 17.18 -55.35
C LYS A 738 23.10 15.84 -56.01
N LEU A 739 22.65 14.72 -55.44
CA LEU A 739 22.81 13.38 -56.02
C LEU A 739 22.05 13.22 -57.34
N ASN A 740 20.81 13.72 -57.41
CA ASN A 740 20.03 13.72 -58.66
C ASN A 740 20.66 14.61 -59.73
N GLN A 741 21.20 15.77 -59.37
CA GLN A 741 21.96 16.61 -60.31
C GLN A 741 23.21 15.91 -60.85
N HIS A 742 23.96 15.20 -60.00
CA HIS A 742 25.11 14.41 -60.47
C HIS A 742 24.69 13.25 -61.38
N ARG A 743 23.59 12.55 -61.06
CA ARG A 743 23.02 11.51 -61.94
C ARG A 743 22.66 12.07 -63.32
N ASP A 744 22.04 13.24 -63.40
CA ASP A 744 21.64 13.87 -64.66
C ASP A 744 22.84 14.33 -65.51
N ILE A 745 23.89 14.84 -64.86
CA ILE A 745 25.16 15.21 -65.55
C ILE A 745 25.82 13.96 -66.14
N VAL A 746 25.80 12.86 -65.40
CA VAL A 746 26.37 11.58 -65.84
C VAL A 746 25.54 10.95 -66.95
N GLN A 747 24.20 10.97 -66.86
CA GLN A 747 23.33 10.52 -67.94
C GLN A 747 23.53 11.32 -69.23
N ARG A 748 23.75 12.64 -69.14
CA ARG A 748 24.07 13.47 -70.31
C ARG A 748 25.41 13.11 -70.95
N ARG A 749 26.45 12.84 -70.14
CA ARG A 749 27.75 12.38 -70.65
C ARG A 749 27.69 10.99 -71.28
N LEU A 750 26.92 10.07 -70.70
CA LEU A 750 26.68 8.74 -71.28
C LEU A 750 25.93 8.85 -72.61
N LYS A 751 24.88 9.67 -72.70
CA LYS A 751 24.18 9.94 -73.97
C LYS A 751 25.12 10.53 -75.02
N SER A 752 25.98 11.48 -74.64
CA SER A 752 27.00 12.06 -75.52
C SER A 752 27.98 10.99 -76.04
N ASN A 753 28.50 10.13 -75.16
CA ASN A 753 29.45 9.08 -75.55
C ASN A 753 28.81 8.00 -76.42
N VAL A 754 27.55 7.63 -76.15
CA VAL A 754 26.78 6.72 -77.00
C VAL A 754 26.51 7.35 -78.36
N THR A 755 26.26 8.66 -78.43
CA THR A 755 26.06 9.38 -79.69
C THR A 755 27.38 9.49 -80.47
N GLN A 756 28.51 9.70 -79.80
CA GLN A 756 29.84 9.69 -80.42
C GLN A 756 30.25 8.29 -80.90
N MET A 757 29.93 7.23 -80.15
CA MET A 757 30.13 5.85 -80.60
C MET A 757 29.26 5.54 -81.81
N LYS A 758 27.98 5.97 -81.81
CA LYS A 758 27.09 5.78 -82.95
C LYS A 758 27.60 6.51 -84.20
N ALA A 759 28.07 7.74 -84.06
CA ALA A 759 28.70 8.51 -85.15
C ALA A 759 30.06 7.93 -85.61
N TYR A 760 30.77 7.20 -84.75
CA TYR A 760 31.99 6.48 -85.13
C TYR A 760 31.63 5.23 -85.93
N TYR A 761 30.63 4.45 -85.50
CA TYR A 761 30.14 3.26 -86.22
C TYR A 761 29.51 3.60 -87.58
N ASP A 762 28.67 4.64 -87.67
CA ASP A 762 28.11 5.12 -88.95
C ASP A 762 29.20 5.56 -89.96
N LYS A 763 30.43 5.80 -89.48
CA LYS A 763 31.59 6.23 -90.30
C LYS A 763 32.44 5.07 -90.81
N ILE A 764 32.30 3.88 -90.22
CA ILE A 764 33.03 2.66 -90.61
C ILE A 764 32.13 1.66 -91.36
N GLY A 765 30.85 2.00 -91.57
CA GLY A 765 29.86 1.21 -92.31
C GLY A 765 28.87 0.54 -91.38
#